data_AF-A0A5N6L0H3-F1
#
_entry.id   AF-A0A5N6L0H3-F1
#
_cell.length_a   1.000
_cell.length_b   1.000
_cell.length_c   1.000
_cell.angle_alpha   90.00
_cell.angle_beta   90.00
_cell.angle_gamma   90.00
#
_symmetry.space_group_name_H-M   'P 1'
#
loop_
_entity.id
_entity.type
_entity.pdbx_description
1 polymer ?
#
loop_
_entity_poly.entity_id
_entity_poly.type
_entity_poly.pdbx_seq_one_letter_code
_entity_poly.pdbx_strand_id
1 'polypeptide(L)'
;MDPLWKLSYLLEPAPITLIVTAVAVTFGSAFRALNYGKEMERNRDLSEASITLDRSQALMIPVMSSCSLLLMFYLFSSVSQLLTAFTAIASVSSLFFCLSPYVAYMKSQFGLTDPFVSRCCSKSFTRTQGLLLLTCSGIVAAWLVSGHWILNNLLGISICIAFVSHVRLPNIKICAMLLVCLFVYDIFWVFFSERFFGANVMVSVATQQASNPVHTVANSLSLPGLQLITKKLELPVKIVFPRNLLGGVVPGESARDFMMLGLGDMAIPSMLLALVLCFDHRKSRDSVNLIDINSAKGHKYIWYALTGYAIGLVTALAAGVLTHSPQPALLYLVPSTLGPIIVVSYIRKELMELWEGNIPNLNDKAHQTEVTPLCGVYNENPLSYVVSIDGFNFLIDCGWHDHFDPTILQPLSKVASTIDAVLLSYPDTLHLGALPYAVKQLGLSAPVYTTEPIYRLGLLTMYDQYLSRKQVSEFDLFTLDDIDSAFQKVTRLTYSQNHHLSGKGEGIVIAPHVAGHLLGGTVWKITKDGEDVIYAVDLNHRKERHLNGTVLASFVRPAVLITDAYNALNNQPYRRGEKENEFGETIKKTLGAGGNVLLPVDTAGRVFELILILEQYWADKSLNYPIFFLTYVASSTIDYVKSFLEWMSDSIPKSFEQNRENPFLLKNVTFLINKSELDNAPDGPKVVIASMASLEVGFSHDIFVEWASDAKNLVLFTERGQFATLARILQADPPPKAVKVAMSKRVPLVGEELIAYEEEQNRIKKEETLKATLIKEETKASHDADIDASDPMVVDVSNTHALPDVAGPHGGGYRDILIDGFVPSSTSVAPMFPFYDNTFEWDDFGEVINPDDYVIKDEDMDQTGMNVGGYSDGKFDEGSASMILDTKPSKVVSNELTVQVKCLLIYMDFEGRSDGRSIKSILSHVAPLKLVLVHGSAEATEHLKQHCLKHVCPQVYAPHIEETIDVTSDLCAYKVQLSEKLMSNVLFKKLGDYEIAWVDAEVGKTDDGMLSLNPCSTAAPPHKSVLVGDLKMADFKQFLASKGIQVEFAGGALRCGEYVTIRKVGDASQKGGASGPQQILIEGPLSILEMGGTSF
;
A
#
# COMPACT_ATOMS: atom_id res chain seq x y z
N MET A 1 -57.50 45.83 2.71
CA MET A 1 -56.61 46.76 3.44
C MET A 1 -56.39 46.29 4.88
N ASP A 2 -57.36 45.64 5.52
CA ASP A 2 -57.27 45.08 6.89
C ASP A 2 -56.11 44.10 7.20
N PRO A 3 -55.59 43.25 6.28
CA PRO A 3 -54.46 42.37 6.61
C PRO A 3 -53.09 43.07 6.64
N LEU A 4 -52.93 44.20 5.93
CA LEU A 4 -51.63 44.91 5.87
C LEU A 4 -51.34 45.70 7.15
N TRP A 5 -52.36 46.27 7.81
CA TRP A 5 -52.16 46.93 9.11
C TRP A 5 -51.70 45.94 10.19
N LYS A 6 -52.15 44.67 10.13
CA LYS A 6 -51.67 43.63 11.05
C LYS A 6 -50.18 43.30 10.92
N LEU A 7 -49.52 43.65 9.81
CA LEU A 7 -48.07 43.52 9.70
C LEU A 7 -47.31 44.55 10.55
N SER A 8 -47.97 45.61 11.05
CA SER A 8 -47.35 46.55 11.99
C SER A 8 -46.93 45.87 13.30
N TYR A 9 -47.56 44.74 13.66
CA TYR A 9 -47.16 43.92 14.81
C TYR A 9 -45.75 43.33 14.67
N LEU A 10 -45.20 43.21 13.45
CA LEU A 10 -43.81 42.78 13.24
C LEU A 10 -42.79 43.87 13.61
N LEU A 11 -43.20 45.14 13.66
CA LEU A 11 -42.35 46.26 14.10
C LEU A 11 -42.34 46.43 15.62
N GLU A 12 -43.03 45.58 16.37
CA GLU A 12 -42.95 45.62 17.83
C GLU A 12 -41.56 45.19 18.33
N PRO A 13 -41.10 45.71 19.50
CA PRO A 13 -39.79 45.39 20.04
C PRO A 13 -39.52 43.89 20.22
N ALA A 14 -40.54 43.08 20.53
CA ALA A 14 -40.39 41.65 20.76
C ALA A 14 -40.01 40.85 19.49
N PRO A 15 -40.78 40.89 18.37
CA PRO A 15 -40.39 40.22 17.13
C PRO A 15 -39.07 40.75 16.54
N ILE A 16 -38.79 42.06 16.65
CA ILE A 16 -37.49 42.62 16.22
C ILE A 16 -36.34 42.00 17.02
N THR A 17 -36.48 41.95 18.36
CA THR A 17 -35.45 41.38 19.23
C THR A 17 -35.22 39.90 18.93
N LEU A 18 -36.30 39.14 18.66
CA LEU A 18 -36.22 37.73 18.29
C LEU A 18 -35.46 37.54 16.97
N ILE A 19 -35.82 38.29 15.92
CA ILE A 19 -35.15 38.21 14.60
C ILE A 19 -33.68 38.57 14.73
N VAL A 20 -33.35 39.68 15.38
CA VAL A 20 -31.96 40.12 15.57
C VAL A 20 -31.15 39.09 16.35
N THR A 21 -31.72 38.54 17.42
CA THR A 21 -31.07 37.49 18.22
C THR A 21 -30.83 36.24 17.37
N ALA A 22 -31.84 35.77 16.64
CA ALA A 22 -31.73 34.58 15.80
C ALA A 22 -30.64 34.74 14.73
N VAL A 23 -30.63 35.86 14.00
CA VAL A 23 -29.62 36.16 12.97
C VAL A 23 -28.21 36.25 13.57
N ALA A 24 -28.05 36.90 14.73
CA ALA A 24 -26.77 37.01 15.41
C ALA A 24 -26.24 35.63 15.87
N VAL A 25 -27.11 34.77 16.40
CA VAL A 25 -26.78 33.41 16.84
C VAL A 25 -26.41 32.53 15.65
N THR A 26 -27.14 32.61 14.54
CA THR A 26 -26.82 31.82 13.34
C THR A 26 -25.47 32.21 12.74
N PHE A 27 -25.14 33.51 12.72
CA PHE A 27 -23.84 33.97 12.26
C PHE A 27 -22.71 33.60 13.23
N GLY A 28 -22.92 33.81 14.53
CA GLY A 28 -21.93 33.51 15.56
C GLY A 28 -21.60 32.02 15.67
N SER A 29 -22.60 31.14 15.54
CA SER A 29 -22.41 29.69 15.54
C SER A 29 -21.63 29.21 14.31
N ALA A 30 -21.94 29.72 13.11
CA ALA A 30 -21.19 29.42 11.90
C ALA A 30 -19.71 29.86 12.00
N PHE A 31 -19.46 31.05 12.55
CA PHE A 31 -18.10 31.54 12.75
C PHE A 31 -17.33 30.75 13.81
N ARG A 32 -17.98 30.36 14.92
CA ARG A 32 -17.38 29.51 15.95
C ARG A 32 -17.05 28.11 15.39
N ALA A 33 -17.94 27.53 14.58
CA ALA A 33 -17.72 26.25 13.92
C ALA A 33 -16.50 26.29 12.99
N LEU A 34 -16.32 27.37 12.20
CA LEU A 34 -15.13 27.57 11.38
C LEU A 34 -13.85 27.64 12.22
N ASN A 35 -13.84 28.45 13.29
CA ASN A 35 -12.65 28.61 14.14
C ASN A 35 -12.31 27.33 14.91
N TYR A 36 -13.32 26.62 15.41
CA TYR A 36 -13.13 25.31 16.01
C TYR A 36 -12.60 24.31 14.97
N GLY A 37 -13.05 24.43 13.71
CA GLY A 37 -12.53 23.66 12.59
C GLY A 37 -11.02 23.80 12.39
N LYS A 38 -10.55 25.04 12.37
CA LYS A 38 -9.11 25.37 12.27
C LYS A 38 -8.31 24.86 13.46
N GLU A 39 -8.87 24.91 14.67
CA GLU A 39 -8.22 24.43 15.88
C GLU A 39 -8.05 22.89 15.88
N MET A 40 -9.01 22.16 15.31
CA MET A 40 -8.93 20.70 15.12
C MET A 40 -7.93 20.31 14.03
N GLU A 41 -7.88 21.02 12.90
CA GLU A 41 -6.89 20.76 11.84
C GLU A 41 -5.44 20.88 12.36
N ARG A 42 -5.20 21.78 13.32
CA ARG A 42 -3.89 21.95 13.96
C ARG A 42 -3.55 20.84 14.96
N ASN A 43 -4.54 20.14 15.51
CA ASN A 43 -4.38 19.17 16.60
C ASN A 43 -4.99 17.82 16.22
N ARG A 44 -4.15 16.88 15.78
CA ARG A 44 -4.56 15.56 15.26
C ARG A 44 -5.47 14.75 16.21
N ASP A 45 -5.19 14.78 17.53
CA ASP A 45 -5.98 14.08 18.57
C ASP A 45 -7.40 14.66 18.77
N LEU A 46 -7.66 15.90 18.34
CA LEU A 46 -8.99 16.52 18.44
C LEU A 46 -9.88 16.12 17.27
N SER A 47 -9.31 15.82 16.10
CA SER A 47 -10.05 15.47 14.87
C SER A 47 -11.01 14.28 15.05
N GLU A 48 -10.60 13.26 15.81
CA GLU A 48 -11.37 12.04 16.07
C GLU A 48 -12.67 12.28 16.84
N ALA A 49 -12.84 13.44 17.50
CA ALA A 49 -14.02 13.76 18.31
C ALA A 49 -15.15 14.48 17.54
N SER A 50 -14.96 14.86 16.26
CA SER A 50 -16.05 15.46 15.46
C SER A 50 -16.93 14.42 14.80
N ILE A 51 -18.23 14.71 14.73
CA ILE A 51 -19.22 13.83 14.08
C ILE A 51 -19.49 14.40 12.69
N THR A 52 -19.04 13.69 11.65
CA THR A 52 -19.41 13.97 10.25
C THR A 52 -20.72 13.26 9.93
N LEU A 53 -21.69 13.99 9.38
CA LEU A 53 -22.99 13.43 9.07
C LEU A 53 -23.00 12.76 7.69
N ASP A 54 -23.24 11.45 7.68
CA ASP A 54 -23.36 10.66 6.44
C ASP A 54 -24.78 10.73 5.83
N ARG A 55 -24.91 10.27 4.58
CA ARG A 55 -26.18 10.21 3.84
C ARG A 55 -27.26 9.45 4.62
N SER A 56 -26.92 8.28 5.16
CA SER A 56 -27.85 7.44 5.95
C SER A 56 -28.26 8.13 7.25
N GLN A 57 -27.31 8.75 7.94
CA GLN A 57 -27.55 9.47 9.19
C GLN A 57 -28.44 10.70 8.98
N ALA A 58 -28.22 11.45 7.89
CA ALA A 58 -29.05 12.60 7.53
C ALA A 58 -30.52 12.22 7.28
N LEU A 59 -30.78 11.08 6.64
CA LEU A 59 -32.13 10.55 6.40
C LEU A 59 -32.81 10.02 7.68
N MET A 60 -32.02 9.47 8.61
CA MET A 60 -32.54 8.94 9.88
C MET A 60 -32.95 10.03 10.89
N ILE A 61 -32.37 11.24 10.82
CA ILE A 61 -32.66 12.32 11.78
C ILE A 61 -34.16 12.66 11.84
N PRO A 62 -34.88 12.99 10.74
CA PRO A 62 -36.30 13.32 10.80
C PRO A 62 -37.19 12.16 11.29
N VAL A 63 -36.79 10.92 11.00
CA VAL A 63 -37.48 9.71 11.47
C VAL A 63 -37.35 9.57 12.99
N MET A 64 -36.13 9.71 13.51
CA MET A 64 -35.87 9.68 14.95
C MET A 64 -36.53 10.84 15.69
N SER A 65 -36.52 12.04 15.11
CA SER A 65 -37.23 13.21 15.65
C SER A 65 -38.75 12.98 15.68
N SER A 66 -39.33 12.35 14.66
CA SER A 66 -40.76 12.00 14.61
C SER A 66 -41.13 10.99 15.70
N CYS A 67 -40.31 9.96 15.89
CA CYS A 67 -40.51 8.98 16.97
C CYS A 67 -40.42 9.62 18.35
N SER A 68 -39.45 10.52 18.56
CA SER A 68 -39.26 11.26 19.81
C SER A 68 -40.44 12.20 20.11
N LEU A 69 -40.95 12.89 19.09
CA LEU A 69 -42.08 13.82 19.23
C LEU A 69 -43.37 13.08 19.61
N LEU A 70 -43.63 11.90 19.02
CA LEU A 70 -44.76 11.04 19.40
C LEU A 70 -44.61 10.48 20.83
N LEU A 71 -43.40 10.04 21.19
CA LEU A 71 -43.11 9.60 22.56
C LEU A 71 -43.41 10.72 23.57
N MET A 72 -43.01 11.95 23.26
CA MET A 72 -43.26 13.12 24.10
C MET A 72 -44.75 13.47 24.18
N PHE A 73 -45.53 13.27 23.10
CA PHE A 73 -46.97 13.50 23.11
C PHE A 73 -47.73 12.54 24.03
N TYR A 74 -47.40 11.23 24.00
CA TYR A 74 -48.09 10.23 24.81
C TYR A 74 -47.51 10.05 26.23
N LEU A 75 -46.20 10.24 26.41
CA LEU A 75 -45.47 9.98 27.66
C LEU A 75 -44.83 11.24 28.27
N PHE A 76 -45.45 12.40 28.08
CA PHE A 76 -44.89 13.70 28.49
C PHE A 76 -44.39 13.73 29.95
N SER A 77 -45.13 13.15 30.89
CA SER A 77 -44.78 13.21 32.32
C SER A 77 -43.47 12.50 32.67
N SER A 78 -43.18 11.37 32.03
CA SER A 78 -41.95 10.59 32.29
C SER A 78 -40.79 11.11 31.43
N VAL A 79 -41.06 11.45 30.17
CA VAL A 79 -40.05 11.92 29.21
C VAL A 79 -39.53 13.31 29.55
N SER A 80 -40.39 14.22 30.05
CA SER A 80 -40.00 15.60 30.35
C SER A 80 -38.95 15.71 31.48
N GLN A 81 -39.00 14.83 32.48
CA GLN A 81 -38.00 14.78 33.57
C GLN A 81 -36.63 14.33 33.05
N LEU A 82 -36.62 13.27 32.24
CA LEU A 82 -35.42 12.75 31.61
C LEU A 82 -34.79 13.79 30.66
N LEU A 83 -35.62 14.46 29.87
CA LEU A 83 -35.19 15.52 28.95
C LEU A 83 -34.63 16.73 29.72
N THR A 84 -35.20 17.10 30.86
CA THR A 84 -34.66 18.18 31.71
C THR A 84 -33.27 17.82 32.26
N ALA A 85 -33.06 16.57 32.67
CA ALA A 85 -31.75 16.10 33.14
C ALA A 85 -30.70 16.13 32.01
N PHE A 86 -31.04 15.59 30.82
CA PHE A 86 -30.13 15.62 29.68
C PHE A 86 -29.81 17.04 29.20
N THR A 87 -30.81 17.91 29.12
CA THR A 87 -30.62 19.32 28.72
C THR A 87 -29.79 20.11 29.74
N ALA A 88 -29.88 19.81 31.04
CA ALA A 88 -29.00 20.39 32.05
C ALA A 88 -27.54 19.99 31.85
N ILE A 89 -27.25 18.71 31.61
CA ILE A 89 -25.90 18.21 31.33
C ILE A 89 -25.35 18.82 30.03
N ALA A 90 -26.16 18.80 28.97
CA ALA A 90 -25.79 19.39 27.68
C ALA A 90 -25.53 20.90 27.81
N SER A 91 -26.30 21.61 28.64
CA SER A 91 -26.12 23.04 28.92
C SER A 91 -24.79 23.34 29.61
N VAL A 92 -24.38 22.54 30.61
CA VAL A 92 -23.07 22.71 31.28
C VAL A 92 -21.93 22.50 30.28
N SER A 93 -22.00 21.44 29.48
CA SER A 93 -20.99 21.14 28.46
C SER A 93 -20.92 22.23 27.38
N SER A 94 -22.07 22.70 26.89
CA SER A 94 -22.15 23.71 25.84
C SER A 94 -21.68 25.09 26.31
N LEU A 95 -22.01 25.50 27.54
CA LEU A 95 -21.50 26.73 28.15
C LEU A 95 -19.99 26.68 28.32
N PHE A 96 -19.46 25.55 28.81
CA PHE A 96 -18.02 25.35 28.95
C PHE A 96 -17.32 25.49 27.59
N PHE A 97 -17.86 24.86 26.54
CA PHE A 97 -17.33 24.96 25.18
C PHE A 97 -17.33 26.39 24.63
N CYS A 98 -18.40 27.15 24.88
CA CYS A 98 -18.53 28.53 24.41
C CYS A 98 -17.59 29.50 25.15
N LEU A 99 -17.43 29.33 26.46
CA LEU A 99 -16.63 30.23 27.31
C LEU A 99 -15.13 29.90 27.33
N SER A 100 -14.76 28.65 27.04
CA SER A 100 -13.37 28.19 26.99
C SER A 100 -12.40 29.08 26.18
N PRO A 101 -12.69 29.50 24.93
CA PRO A 101 -11.78 30.35 24.16
C PRO A 101 -11.61 31.74 24.79
N TYR A 102 -12.64 32.29 25.43
CA TYR A 102 -12.57 33.58 26.11
C TYR A 102 -11.71 33.52 27.37
N VAL A 103 -11.81 32.42 28.13
CA VAL A 103 -10.94 32.18 29.30
C VAL A 103 -9.48 31.99 28.86
N ALA A 104 -9.24 31.28 27.76
CA ALA A 104 -7.90 31.12 27.20
C ALA A 104 -7.31 32.46 26.73
N TYR A 105 -8.12 33.30 26.10
CA TYR A 105 -7.73 34.65 25.69
C TYR A 105 -7.43 35.55 26.91
N MET A 106 -8.29 35.56 27.93
CA MET A 106 -8.06 36.30 29.17
C MET A 106 -6.80 35.83 29.88
N LYS A 107 -6.56 34.51 29.94
CA LYS A 107 -5.33 33.93 30.51
C LYS A 107 -4.09 34.40 29.75
N SER A 108 -4.14 34.43 28.42
CA SER A 108 -3.03 34.91 27.59
C SER A 108 -2.75 36.40 27.77
N GLN A 109 -3.77 37.21 28.04
CA GLN A 109 -3.63 38.66 28.26
C GLN A 109 -3.11 38.98 29.67
N PHE A 110 -3.49 38.22 30.69
CA PHE A 110 -3.13 38.48 32.09
C PHE A 110 -1.95 37.64 32.62
N GLY A 111 -1.38 36.74 31.82
CA GLY A 111 -0.18 35.97 32.22
C GLY A 111 -0.36 35.07 33.44
N LEU A 112 -1.59 34.61 33.70
CA LEU A 112 -1.92 33.82 34.90
C LEU A 112 -1.29 32.41 34.82
N THR A 113 -0.45 32.09 35.80
CA THR A 113 0.10 30.73 36.00
C THR A 113 -0.97 29.81 36.59
N ASP A 114 -1.10 28.60 36.01
CA ASP A 114 -2.07 27.60 36.47
C ASP A 114 -1.38 26.30 36.87
N PRO A 115 -1.38 25.95 38.16
CA PRO A 115 -1.03 24.61 38.59
C PRO A 115 -2.13 23.59 38.21
N PHE A 116 -1.71 22.35 37.92
CA PHE A 116 -2.60 21.22 37.69
C PHE A 116 -3.23 20.78 39.01
N VAL A 117 -4.56 20.54 39.03
CA VAL A 117 -5.29 20.28 40.29
C VAL A 117 -5.60 18.80 40.51
N SER A 118 -5.81 18.00 39.45
CA SER A 118 -6.06 16.55 39.58
C SER A 118 -5.98 15.83 38.23
N ARG A 119 -5.64 14.53 38.26
CA ARG A 119 -5.65 13.61 37.11
C ARG A 119 -6.82 12.62 37.29
N CYS A 120 -8.02 13.01 36.85
CA CYS A 120 -9.17 12.11 36.77
C CYS A 120 -9.55 11.96 35.29
N CYS A 121 -9.60 10.72 34.79
CA CYS A 121 -9.96 10.36 33.42
C CYS A 121 -9.03 10.94 32.32
N SER A 122 -7.85 10.32 32.16
CA SER A 122 -6.92 10.40 31.00
C SER A 122 -6.45 11.78 30.47
N LYS A 123 -6.97 12.91 30.96
CA LYS A 123 -6.55 14.27 30.57
C LYS A 123 -6.23 15.12 31.82
N SER A 124 -5.23 15.98 31.72
CA SER A 124 -4.83 16.89 32.80
C SER A 124 -5.83 18.04 32.94
N PHE A 125 -6.43 18.17 34.13
CA PHE A 125 -7.44 19.20 34.41
C PHE A 125 -6.79 20.41 35.08
N THR A 126 -6.90 21.60 34.46
CA THR A 126 -6.31 22.84 35.01
C THR A 126 -7.23 23.53 36.01
N ARG A 127 -6.67 24.30 36.95
CA ARG A 127 -7.45 25.08 37.93
C ARG A 127 -8.46 26.03 37.28
N THR A 128 -8.07 26.69 36.19
CA THR A 128 -8.96 27.55 35.38
C THR A 128 -10.10 26.79 34.72
N GLN A 129 -9.85 25.59 34.20
CA GLN A 129 -10.92 24.72 33.67
C GLN A 129 -11.86 24.25 34.78
N GLY A 130 -11.36 23.98 35.97
CA GLY A 130 -12.17 23.69 37.16
C GLY A 130 -13.07 24.84 37.60
N LEU A 131 -12.52 26.05 37.66
CA LEU A 131 -13.30 27.24 37.98
C LEU A 131 -14.35 27.54 36.90
N LEU A 132 -14.00 27.34 35.63
CA LEU A 132 -14.96 27.47 34.53
C LEU A 132 -16.09 26.44 34.62
N LEU A 133 -15.78 25.19 34.95
CA LEU A 133 -16.79 24.14 35.13
C LEU A 133 -17.74 24.45 36.31
N LEU A 134 -17.20 24.97 37.43
CA LEU A 134 -17.99 25.38 38.59
C LEU A 134 -18.91 26.56 38.26
N THR A 135 -18.41 27.57 37.55
CA THR A 135 -19.22 28.72 37.13
C THR A 135 -20.33 28.31 36.15
N CYS A 136 -20.03 27.46 35.17
CA CYS A 136 -21.05 26.90 34.25
C CYS A 136 -22.12 26.11 35.00
N SER A 137 -21.70 25.25 35.94
CA SER A 137 -22.63 24.47 36.77
C SER A 137 -23.50 25.36 37.66
N GLY A 138 -22.94 26.45 38.19
CA GLY A 138 -23.67 27.45 38.98
C GLY A 138 -24.76 28.19 38.17
N ILE A 139 -24.47 28.55 36.91
CA ILE A 139 -25.45 29.19 36.02
C ILE A 139 -26.61 28.25 35.70
N VAL A 140 -26.33 26.96 35.42
CA VAL A 140 -27.37 25.95 35.17
C VAL A 140 -28.20 25.68 36.43
N ALA A 141 -27.57 25.64 37.61
CA ALA A 141 -28.29 25.51 38.88
C ALA A 141 -29.20 26.72 39.15
N ALA A 142 -28.73 27.94 38.87
CA ALA A 142 -29.55 29.15 38.97
C ALA A 142 -30.74 29.13 38.02
N TRP A 143 -30.59 28.59 36.81
CA TRP A 143 -31.71 28.35 35.89
C TRP A 143 -32.71 27.33 36.43
N LEU A 144 -32.23 26.19 36.96
CA LEU A 144 -33.09 25.15 37.55
C LEU A 144 -33.90 25.65 38.75
N VAL A 145 -33.36 26.59 39.54
CA VAL A 145 -34.07 27.19 40.68
C VAL A 145 -35.07 28.25 40.20
N SER A 146 -34.59 29.16 39.35
CA SER A 146 -35.26 30.43 39.12
C SER A 146 -36.18 30.45 37.89
N GLY A 147 -35.96 29.57 36.90
CA GLY A 147 -36.77 29.48 35.69
C GLY A 147 -36.84 30.76 34.84
N HIS A 148 -35.88 31.68 34.99
CA HIS A 148 -35.89 32.95 34.26
C HIS A 148 -35.67 32.76 32.75
N TRP A 149 -36.45 33.47 31.94
CA TRP A 149 -36.37 33.42 30.47
C TRP A 149 -34.99 33.85 29.91
N ILE A 150 -34.30 34.79 30.57
CA ILE A 150 -32.95 35.24 30.16
C ILE A 150 -31.94 34.10 30.26
N LEU A 151 -31.95 33.37 31.39
CA LEU A 151 -31.06 32.22 31.58
C LEU A 151 -31.43 31.10 30.60
N ASN A 152 -32.73 30.85 30.38
CA ASN A 152 -33.19 29.86 29.40
C ASN A 152 -32.66 30.17 27.98
N ASN A 153 -32.74 31.42 27.55
CA ASN A 153 -32.24 31.85 26.24
C ASN A 153 -30.71 31.74 26.15
N LEU A 154 -29.97 32.11 27.21
CA LEU A 154 -28.51 31.96 27.27
C LEU A 154 -28.08 30.50 27.11
N LEU A 155 -28.74 29.58 27.80
CA LEU A 155 -28.48 28.14 27.70
C LEU A 155 -28.82 27.61 26.30
N GLY A 156 -29.97 28.00 25.75
CA GLY A 156 -30.38 27.59 24.40
C GLY A 156 -29.44 28.07 23.30
N ILE A 157 -28.96 29.32 23.38
CA ILE A 157 -27.95 29.86 22.45
C ILE A 157 -26.65 29.05 22.54
N SER A 158 -26.21 28.73 23.76
CA SER A 158 -24.98 27.97 23.99
C SER A 158 -25.06 26.56 23.41
N ILE A 159 -26.20 25.87 23.60
CA ILE A 159 -26.47 24.55 23.01
C ILE A 159 -26.46 24.62 21.48
N CYS A 160 -27.06 25.66 20.89
CA CYS A 160 -27.07 25.85 19.45
C CYS A 160 -25.65 26.02 18.89
N ILE A 161 -24.80 26.85 19.51
CA ILE A 161 -23.42 27.08 19.05
C ILE A 161 -22.58 25.81 19.16
N ALA A 162 -22.71 25.06 20.27
CA ALA A 162 -21.99 23.82 20.47
C ALA A 162 -22.42 22.75 19.46
N PHE A 163 -23.71 22.59 19.22
CA PHE A 163 -24.24 21.63 18.25
C PHE A 163 -23.71 21.87 16.83
N VAL A 164 -23.78 23.12 16.33
CA VAL A 164 -23.28 23.48 15.00
C VAL A 164 -21.76 23.32 14.88
N SER A 165 -21.02 23.45 15.98
CA SER A 165 -19.56 23.30 15.98
C SER A 165 -19.10 21.83 15.98
N HIS A 166 -19.87 20.92 16.58
CA HIS A 166 -19.52 19.50 16.67
C HIS A 166 -20.04 18.66 15.50
N VAL A 167 -21.18 19.02 14.91
CA VAL A 167 -21.77 18.32 13.78
C VAL A 167 -21.30 18.96 12.48
N ARG A 168 -20.54 18.21 11.67
CA ARG A 168 -20.04 18.69 10.38
C ARG A 168 -20.79 18.06 9.22
N LEU A 169 -21.06 18.89 8.21
CA LEU A 169 -21.59 18.44 6.94
C LEU A 169 -20.43 18.39 5.93
N PRO A 170 -20.25 17.26 5.21
CA PRO A 170 -19.12 17.11 4.29
C PRO A 170 -19.33 17.84 2.95
N ASN A 171 -20.58 17.97 2.49
CA ASN A 171 -20.93 18.66 1.24
C ASN A 171 -22.35 19.25 1.30
N ILE A 172 -22.66 20.16 0.37
CA ILE A 172 -23.99 20.77 0.31
C ILE A 172 -25.05 19.75 -0.13
N LYS A 173 -24.70 18.66 -0.82
CA LYS A 173 -25.63 17.60 -1.20
C LYS A 173 -26.28 16.96 0.02
N ILE A 174 -25.48 16.56 1.01
CA ILE A 174 -26.01 15.99 2.27
C ILE A 174 -26.80 17.06 3.05
N CYS A 175 -26.33 18.31 3.05
CA CYS A 175 -27.07 19.43 3.63
C CYS A 175 -28.46 19.62 2.99
N ALA A 176 -28.53 19.62 1.66
CA ALA A 176 -29.76 19.77 0.89
C ALA A 176 -30.71 18.59 1.14
N MET A 177 -30.20 17.36 1.19
CA MET A 177 -31.02 16.19 1.54
C MET A 177 -31.62 16.30 2.95
N LEU A 178 -30.81 16.71 3.94
CA LEU A 178 -31.29 16.94 5.30
C LEU A 178 -32.37 18.03 5.35
N LEU A 179 -32.14 19.17 4.70
CA LEU A 179 -33.07 20.30 4.65
C LEU A 179 -34.39 19.94 3.96
N VAL A 180 -34.35 19.18 2.86
CA VAL A 180 -35.57 18.71 2.17
C VAL A 180 -36.35 17.73 3.03
N CYS A 181 -35.68 16.82 3.74
CA CYS A 181 -36.39 15.89 4.63
C CYS A 181 -37.01 16.63 5.83
N LEU A 182 -36.32 17.62 6.40
CA LEU A 182 -36.84 18.46 7.48
C LEU A 182 -37.95 19.41 7.02
N PHE A 183 -37.91 19.88 5.78
CA PHE A 183 -38.99 20.63 5.15
C PHE A 183 -40.28 19.81 5.10
N VAL A 184 -40.20 18.55 4.66
CA VAL A 184 -41.36 17.64 4.64
C VAL A 184 -41.84 17.31 6.06
N TYR A 185 -40.91 17.08 6.99
CA TYR A 185 -41.19 16.82 8.40
C TYR A 185 -42.06 17.94 9.03
N ASP A 186 -41.67 19.20 8.86
CA ASP A 186 -42.33 20.34 9.50
C ASP A 186 -43.76 20.55 8.94
N ILE A 187 -43.93 20.39 7.62
CA ILE A 187 -45.26 20.43 6.96
C ILE A 187 -46.17 19.34 7.49
N PHE A 188 -45.66 18.11 7.62
CA PHE A 188 -46.44 16.98 8.12
C PHE A 188 -46.92 17.22 9.56
N TRP A 189 -46.00 17.59 10.46
CA TRP A 189 -46.33 17.72 11.87
C TRP A 189 -47.16 18.97 12.20
N VAL A 190 -47.06 20.05 11.41
CA VAL A 190 -47.87 21.26 11.62
C VAL A 190 -49.26 21.16 10.97
N PHE A 191 -49.39 20.65 9.74
CA PHE A 191 -50.69 20.68 9.04
C PHE A 191 -51.45 19.35 9.04
N PHE A 192 -50.76 18.21 9.04
CA PHE A 192 -51.40 16.90 8.89
C PHE A 192 -51.60 16.17 10.22
N SER A 193 -50.79 16.44 11.25
CA SER A 193 -50.85 15.71 12.52
C SER A 193 -52.22 15.74 13.20
N GLU A 194 -52.93 16.86 13.12
CA GLU A 194 -54.28 17.01 13.69
C GLU A 194 -55.30 16.03 13.10
N ARG A 195 -55.19 15.72 11.80
CA ARG A 195 -56.11 14.80 11.12
C ARG A 195 -55.91 13.35 11.56
N PHE A 196 -54.70 12.97 11.96
CA PHE A 196 -54.37 11.60 12.34
C PHE A 196 -54.48 11.36 13.86
N PHE A 197 -54.12 12.35 14.68
CA PHE A 197 -54.00 12.20 16.14
C PHE A 197 -55.08 12.97 16.93
N GLY A 198 -56.00 13.66 16.26
CA GLY A 198 -57.09 14.41 16.88
C GLY A 198 -56.68 15.72 17.57
N ALA A 199 -55.39 16.03 17.60
CA ALA A 199 -54.82 17.29 18.07
C ALA A 199 -53.52 17.57 17.31
N ASN A 200 -53.17 18.85 17.16
CA ASN A 200 -51.91 19.25 16.55
C ASN A 200 -50.75 18.88 17.49
N VAL A 201 -50.02 17.82 17.15
CA VAL A 201 -49.04 17.20 18.05
C VAL A 201 -47.89 18.16 18.35
N MET A 202 -47.38 18.87 17.33
CA MET A 202 -46.26 19.80 17.48
C MET A 202 -46.62 20.98 18.40
N VAL A 203 -47.83 21.54 18.25
CA VAL A 203 -48.31 22.65 19.08
C VAL A 203 -48.59 22.21 20.52
N SER A 204 -49.17 21.03 20.70
CA SER A 204 -49.44 20.45 22.01
C SER A 204 -48.14 20.22 22.78
N VAL A 205 -47.12 19.69 22.10
CA VAL A 205 -45.80 19.41 22.67
C VAL A 205 -45.01 20.70 22.95
N ALA A 206 -45.08 21.69 22.05
CA ALA A 206 -44.33 22.95 22.19
C ALA A 206 -44.87 23.87 23.29
N THR A 207 -46.17 23.79 23.61
CA THR A 207 -46.82 24.62 24.64
C THR A 207 -46.78 24.01 26.03
N GLN A 208 -46.47 22.72 26.15
CA GLN A 208 -46.35 22.05 27.45
C GLN A 208 -45.05 22.43 28.17
N GLN A 209 -45.16 22.78 29.45
CA GLN A 209 -44.01 23.10 30.31
C GLN A 209 -43.58 21.86 31.10
N ALA A 210 -42.26 21.61 31.17
CA ALA A 210 -41.70 20.44 31.85
C ALA A 210 -41.84 20.57 33.38
N SER A 211 -42.03 19.45 34.07
CA SER A 211 -41.98 19.42 35.53
C SER A 211 -40.54 19.50 36.02
N ASN A 212 -40.25 20.38 36.97
CA ASN A 212 -38.91 20.51 37.51
C ASN A 212 -38.54 19.30 38.41
N PRO A 213 -37.50 18.51 38.08
CA PRO A 213 -37.08 17.38 38.89
C PRO A 213 -36.54 17.83 40.26
N VAL A 214 -35.92 19.02 40.35
CA VAL A 214 -35.39 19.58 41.60
C VAL A 214 -36.53 19.88 42.58
N HIS A 215 -37.65 20.42 42.10
CA HIS A 215 -38.84 20.62 42.92
C HIS A 215 -39.44 19.29 43.39
N THR A 216 -39.42 18.26 42.54
CA THR A 216 -39.95 16.92 42.88
C THR A 216 -39.10 16.25 43.97
N VAL A 217 -37.77 16.31 43.85
CA VAL A 217 -36.82 15.80 44.85
C VAL A 217 -36.88 16.60 46.15
N ALA A 218 -36.94 17.93 46.07
CA ALA A 218 -37.07 18.81 47.23
C ALA A 218 -38.36 18.53 48.02
N ASN A 219 -39.48 18.28 47.33
CA ASN A 219 -40.75 17.93 47.95
C ASN A 219 -40.72 16.52 48.58
N SER A 220 -39.99 15.57 47.98
CA SER A 220 -39.80 14.23 48.55
C SER A 220 -38.89 14.23 49.79
N LEU A 221 -37.98 15.20 49.92
CA LEU A 221 -37.00 15.29 51.01
C LEU A 221 -37.42 16.24 52.15
N SER A 222 -38.59 16.88 52.07
CA SER A 222 -39.15 17.77 53.11
C SER A 222 -38.21 18.88 53.61
N LEU A 223 -37.37 19.45 52.73
CA LEU A 223 -36.36 20.46 53.11
C LEU A 223 -37.00 21.85 53.33
N PRO A 224 -36.83 22.50 54.50
CA PRO A 224 -37.37 23.84 54.76
C PRO A 224 -36.60 24.93 54.00
N GLY A 225 -37.31 25.79 53.26
CA GLY A 225 -36.75 26.94 52.53
C GLY A 225 -36.82 26.87 51.00
N LEU A 226 -37.18 25.72 50.41
CA LEU A 226 -37.23 25.51 48.95
C LEU A 226 -38.58 25.87 48.29
N GLN A 227 -39.50 26.57 48.97
CA GLN A 227 -40.79 27.01 48.39
C GLN A 227 -40.65 28.08 47.29
N LEU A 228 -39.44 28.64 47.09
CA LEU A 228 -39.15 29.60 46.02
C LEU A 228 -38.83 28.93 44.66
N ILE A 229 -38.76 27.59 44.60
CA ILE A 229 -38.39 26.86 43.37
C ILE A 229 -39.60 26.73 42.44
N THR A 230 -39.37 27.01 41.16
CA THR A 230 -40.41 26.91 40.13
C THR A 230 -40.88 25.46 39.93
N LYS A 231 -42.20 25.24 39.99
CA LYS A 231 -42.84 23.93 39.79
C LYS A 231 -42.80 23.46 38.32
N LYS A 232 -42.82 24.41 37.38
CA LYS A 232 -42.79 24.18 35.93
C LYS A 232 -41.63 24.97 35.32
N LEU A 233 -40.90 24.34 34.40
CA LEU A 233 -39.70 24.87 33.77
C LEU A 233 -39.83 24.82 32.25
N GLU A 234 -39.43 25.90 31.59
CA GLU A 234 -39.26 25.91 30.14
C GLU A 234 -37.88 25.38 29.79
N LEU A 235 -37.80 24.46 28.82
CA LEU A 235 -36.55 23.84 28.42
C LEU A 235 -35.79 24.73 27.42
N PRO A 236 -34.44 24.74 27.46
CA PRO A 236 -33.59 25.57 26.59
C PRO A 236 -33.49 25.00 25.17
N VAL A 237 -34.55 24.36 24.68
CA VAL A 237 -34.70 23.82 23.31
C VAL A 237 -35.49 24.81 22.44
N LYS A 238 -35.99 25.90 23.03
CA LYS A 238 -36.63 27.03 22.35
C LYS A 238 -36.20 28.34 23.01
N ILE A 239 -36.07 29.40 22.21
CA ILE A 239 -35.85 30.76 22.69
C ILE A 239 -37.22 31.42 22.88
N VAL A 240 -37.36 32.15 23.99
CA VAL A 240 -38.64 32.70 24.44
C VAL A 240 -38.47 34.18 24.78
N PHE A 241 -39.33 35.05 24.22
CA PHE A 241 -39.37 36.48 24.53
C PHE A 241 -40.77 36.89 24.98
N PRO A 242 -40.92 37.64 26.09
CA PRO A 242 -42.22 38.17 26.48
C PRO A 242 -42.68 39.23 25.46
N ARG A 243 -43.94 39.18 25.02
CA ARG A 243 -44.48 40.17 24.07
C ARG A 243 -44.40 41.61 24.60
N ASN A 244 -44.49 41.80 25.92
CA ASN A 244 -44.41 43.11 26.58
C ASN A 244 -42.98 43.48 27.03
N LEU A 245 -42.01 43.46 26.11
CA LEU A 245 -40.58 43.68 26.42
C LEU A 245 -40.26 45.08 26.98
N LEU A 246 -41.09 46.09 26.68
CA LEU A 246 -40.80 47.52 26.94
C LEU A 246 -41.99 48.31 27.55
N GLY A 247 -42.88 47.64 28.30
CA GLY A 247 -43.87 48.32 29.16
C GLY A 247 -44.83 49.30 28.47
N GLY A 248 -45.46 48.90 27.36
CA GLY A 248 -46.50 49.68 26.68
C GLY A 248 -47.90 49.52 27.32
N VAL A 249 -48.58 50.64 27.55
CA VAL A 249 -49.90 50.76 28.18
C VAL A 249 -51.01 50.30 27.23
N VAL A 250 -51.52 49.07 27.40
CA VAL A 250 -52.88 48.68 26.99
C VAL A 250 -53.49 47.88 28.13
N PRO A 251 -54.54 48.39 28.81
CA PRO A 251 -55.18 47.66 29.91
C PRO A 251 -56.16 46.64 29.31
N GLY A 252 -55.90 45.33 29.47
CA GLY A 252 -56.96 44.35 29.22
C GLY A 252 -56.61 42.92 28.81
N GLU A 253 -55.35 42.53 28.60
CA GLU A 253 -55.02 41.12 28.32
C GLU A 253 -53.96 40.57 29.27
N SER A 254 -54.20 39.33 29.72
CA SER A 254 -53.42 38.61 30.71
C SER A 254 -51.94 38.56 30.38
N ALA A 255 -51.11 39.01 31.31
CA ALA A 255 -49.66 38.87 31.26
C ALA A 255 -49.25 37.38 31.21
N ARG A 256 -49.02 36.82 30.01
CA ARG A 256 -48.21 35.60 29.76
C ARG A 256 -48.05 35.15 28.30
N ASP A 257 -48.33 35.99 27.30
CA ASP A 257 -48.03 35.60 25.91
C ASP A 257 -46.54 35.78 25.59
N PHE A 258 -45.86 34.65 25.41
CA PHE A 258 -44.48 34.60 24.96
C PHE A 258 -44.41 34.31 23.46
N MET A 259 -43.51 35.01 22.77
CA MET A 259 -43.08 34.65 21.42
C MET A 259 -41.97 33.60 21.54
N MET A 260 -42.08 32.51 20.77
CA MET A 260 -41.15 31.38 20.83
C MET A 260 -40.57 31.04 19.46
N LEU A 261 -39.30 30.63 19.43
CA LEU A 261 -38.60 30.10 18.25
C LEU A 261 -37.86 28.81 18.62
N GLY A 262 -37.99 27.76 17.81
CA GLY A 262 -37.33 26.48 18.04
C GLY A 262 -35.83 26.54 17.81
N LEU A 263 -35.04 25.78 18.58
CA LEU A 263 -33.60 25.67 18.38
C LEU A 263 -33.26 25.01 17.04
N GLY A 264 -34.09 24.07 16.56
CA GLY A 264 -33.94 23.43 15.25
C GLY A 264 -34.02 24.43 14.09
N ASP A 265 -34.89 25.43 14.20
CA ASP A 265 -35.08 26.47 13.18
C ASP A 265 -33.89 27.42 13.06
N MET A 266 -33.02 27.47 14.08
CA MET A 266 -31.76 28.21 14.04
C MET A 266 -30.57 27.30 13.69
N ALA A 267 -30.46 26.14 14.33
CA ALA A 267 -29.30 25.25 14.21
C ALA A 267 -29.13 24.72 12.78
N ILE A 268 -30.22 24.33 12.13
CA ILE A 268 -30.18 23.71 10.81
C ILE A 268 -29.73 24.71 9.73
N PRO A 269 -30.31 25.93 9.61
CA PRO A 269 -29.74 26.97 8.75
C PRO A 269 -28.31 27.35 9.12
N SER A 270 -27.95 27.35 10.41
CA SER A 270 -26.58 27.65 10.86
C SER A 270 -25.55 26.64 10.36
N MET A 271 -25.92 25.35 10.24
CA MET A 271 -25.05 24.33 9.65
C MET A 271 -24.81 24.58 8.16
N LEU A 272 -25.83 25.00 7.41
CA LEU A 272 -25.68 25.43 6.01
C LEU A 272 -24.76 26.67 5.92
N LEU A 273 -24.97 27.67 6.77
CA LEU A 273 -24.11 28.86 6.84
C LEU A 273 -22.66 28.50 7.20
N ALA A 274 -22.44 27.56 8.13
CA ALA A 274 -21.11 27.08 8.49
C ALA A 274 -20.39 26.41 7.31
N LEU A 275 -21.09 25.54 6.58
CA LEU A 275 -20.56 24.88 5.37
C LEU A 275 -20.17 25.91 4.31
N VAL A 276 -21.06 26.85 4.03
CA VAL A 276 -20.84 27.90 3.04
C VAL A 276 -19.73 28.87 3.45
N LEU A 277 -19.64 29.21 4.74
CA LEU A 277 -18.57 30.06 5.27
C LEU A 277 -17.21 29.36 5.20
N CYS A 278 -17.16 28.05 5.45
CA CYS A 278 -15.97 27.23 5.24
C CYS A 278 -15.55 27.24 3.76
N PHE A 279 -16.50 27.11 2.83
CA PHE A 279 -16.24 27.19 1.39
C PHE A 279 -15.71 28.57 0.97
N ASP A 280 -16.38 29.66 1.39
CA ASP A 280 -15.95 31.04 1.14
C ASP A 280 -14.53 31.30 1.67
N HIS A 281 -14.18 30.74 2.84
CA HIS A 281 -12.87 30.91 3.44
C HIS A 281 -11.76 30.14 2.69
N ARG A 282 -12.06 28.91 2.23
CA ARG A 282 -11.14 28.11 1.42
C ARG A 282 -10.84 28.79 0.09
N LYS A 283 -11.88 29.20 -0.64
CA LYS A 283 -11.75 29.87 -1.93
C LYS A 283 -11.02 31.20 -1.84
N SER A 284 -11.24 31.96 -0.77
CA SER A 284 -10.51 33.20 -0.50
C SER A 284 -9.02 32.98 -0.23
N ARG A 285 -8.60 31.76 0.11
CA ARG A 285 -7.19 31.38 0.33
C ARG A 285 -6.51 30.99 -0.98
N ASP A 286 -7.24 30.32 -1.88
CA ASP A 286 -6.74 29.95 -3.22
C ASP A 286 -6.63 31.18 -4.14
N SER A 287 -7.54 32.15 -4.03
CA SER A 287 -7.51 33.39 -4.83
C SER A 287 -6.36 34.35 -4.50
N VAL A 288 -5.59 34.12 -3.43
CA VAL A 288 -4.39 34.93 -3.12
C VAL A 288 -3.21 34.53 -4.03
N ASN A 289 -3.29 33.39 -4.72
CA ASN A 289 -2.22 32.87 -5.58
C ASN A 289 -2.38 33.18 -7.09
N LEU A 290 -3.41 33.93 -7.51
CA LEU A 290 -3.58 34.33 -8.91
C LEU A 290 -3.89 35.83 -9.00
N ILE A 291 -3.02 36.53 -9.72
CA ILE A 291 -3.03 37.95 -10.08
C ILE A 291 -4.46 38.53 -10.23
N ASP A 292 -4.86 39.46 -9.35
CA ASP A 292 -5.52 40.72 -9.73
C ASP A 292 -5.86 41.62 -8.52
N ILE A 293 -5.29 42.83 -8.53
CA ILE A 293 -5.42 43.87 -7.49
C ILE A 293 -6.74 44.67 -7.58
N ASN A 294 -7.72 44.30 -8.42
CA ASN A 294 -8.87 45.19 -8.70
C ASN A 294 -10.29 44.62 -8.51
N SER A 295 -10.51 43.49 -7.83
CA SER A 295 -11.88 42.99 -7.59
C SER A 295 -12.20 42.66 -6.12
N ALA A 296 -12.10 43.65 -5.24
CA ALA A 296 -12.60 43.59 -3.86
C ALA A 296 -14.15 43.63 -3.75
N LYS A 297 -14.89 43.13 -4.75
CA LYS A 297 -16.37 43.07 -4.76
C LYS A 297 -16.92 41.75 -5.32
N GLY A 298 -16.39 40.62 -4.86
CA GLY A 298 -17.08 39.34 -4.98
C GLY A 298 -17.94 39.09 -3.73
N HIS A 299 -19.26 39.20 -3.82
CA HIS A 299 -20.14 38.89 -2.68
C HIS A 299 -19.98 37.41 -2.28
N LYS A 300 -19.51 37.19 -1.04
CA LYS A 300 -19.35 35.87 -0.39
C LYS A 300 -20.70 35.17 -0.21
N TYR A 301 -20.76 33.86 -0.41
CA TYR A 301 -22.00 33.06 -0.31
C TYR A 301 -22.68 33.19 1.07
N ILE A 302 -21.90 33.41 2.14
CA ILE A 302 -22.41 33.66 3.49
C ILE A 302 -23.43 34.81 3.55
N TRP A 303 -23.24 35.88 2.77
CA TRP A 303 -24.16 37.02 2.79
C TRP A 303 -25.50 36.69 2.16
N TYR A 304 -25.52 35.85 1.12
CA TYR A 304 -26.76 35.36 0.51
C TYR A 304 -27.50 34.41 1.45
N ALA A 305 -26.76 33.52 2.13
CA ALA A 305 -27.34 32.60 3.12
C ALA A 305 -27.94 33.35 4.33
N LEU A 306 -27.21 34.34 4.86
CA LEU A 306 -27.64 35.13 6.03
C LEU A 306 -28.84 36.04 5.72
N THR A 307 -28.83 36.72 4.57
CA THR A 307 -29.98 37.54 4.12
C THR A 307 -31.18 36.67 3.80
N GLY A 308 -30.97 35.51 3.18
CA GLY A 308 -31.99 34.49 2.95
C GLY A 308 -32.64 33.99 4.24
N TYR A 309 -31.85 33.75 5.29
CA TYR A 309 -32.36 33.35 6.61
C TYR A 309 -33.21 34.46 7.25
N ALA A 310 -32.75 35.71 7.22
CA ALA A 310 -33.50 36.85 7.75
C ALA A 310 -34.85 37.05 7.03
N ILE A 311 -34.86 36.96 5.69
CA ILE A 311 -36.08 37.07 4.88
C ILE A 311 -37.04 35.92 5.19
N GLY A 312 -36.54 34.69 5.27
CA GLY A 312 -37.36 33.51 5.59
C GLY A 312 -38.00 33.62 6.98
N LEU A 313 -37.25 34.11 7.98
CA LEU A 313 -37.75 34.30 9.34
C LEU A 313 -38.83 35.39 9.42
N VAL A 314 -38.62 36.53 8.75
CA VAL A 314 -39.63 37.60 8.64
C VAL A 314 -40.90 37.07 7.96
N THR A 315 -40.74 36.28 6.89
CA THR A 315 -41.87 35.70 6.15
C THR A 315 -42.64 34.69 7.00
N ALA A 316 -41.95 33.84 7.76
CA ALA A 316 -42.58 32.89 8.69
C ALA A 316 -43.38 33.60 9.78
N LEU A 317 -42.81 34.66 10.38
CA LEU A 317 -43.49 35.46 11.40
C LEU A 317 -44.70 36.22 10.81
N ALA A 318 -44.55 36.81 9.61
CA ALA A 318 -45.64 37.47 8.91
C ALA A 318 -46.80 36.51 8.61
N ALA A 319 -46.49 35.30 8.12
CA ALA A 319 -47.49 34.27 7.88
C ALA A 319 -48.20 33.85 9.17
N GLY A 320 -47.47 33.70 10.28
CA GLY A 320 -48.06 33.38 11.59
C GLY A 320 -49.02 34.45 12.10
N VAL A 321 -48.66 35.74 11.94
CA VAL A 321 -49.52 36.88 12.33
C VAL A 321 -50.77 36.97 11.45
N LEU A 322 -50.64 36.74 10.15
CA LEU A 322 -51.75 36.83 9.20
C LEU A 322 -52.76 35.68 9.33
N THR A 323 -52.27 34.46 9.58
CA THR A 323 -53.10 33.24 9.62
C THR A 323 -53.68 32.94 11.00
N HIS A 324 -53.18 33.57 12.06
CA HIS A 324 -53.55 33.30 13.46
C HIS A 324 -53.40 31.81 13.85
N SER A 325 -52.64 31.02 13.09
CA SER A 325 -52.36 29.61 13.33
C SER A 325 -50.83 29.38 13.39
N PRO A 326 -50.36 28.35 14.11
CA PRO A 326 -48.97 27.93 14.05
C PRO A 326 -48.55 27.61 12.60
N GLN A 327 -47.39 28.11 12.19
CA GLN A 327 -46.84 27.93 10.85
C GLN A 327 -45.52 27.15 10.93
N PRO A 328 -45.24 26.23 9.99
CA PRO A 328 -43.95 25.54 9.91
C PRO A 328 -42.87 26.54 9.49
N ALA A 329 -41.84 26.74 10.32
CA ALA A 329 -40.80 27.73 10.06
C ALA A 329 -39.88 27.29 8.90
N LEU A 330 -39.58 25.99 8.80
CA LEU A 330 -38.69 25.45 7.76
C LEU A 330 -39.31 25.53 6.36
N LEU A 331 -40.65 25.62 6.25
CA LEU A 331 -41.36 25.88 4.99
C LEU A 331 -40.87 27.18 4.31
N TYR A 332 -40.54 28.20 5.10
CA TYR A 332 -40.08 29.50 4.59
C TYR A 332 -38.56 29.60 4.60
N LEU A 333 -37.89 29.05 5.61
CA LEU A 333 -36.44 29.15 5.79
C LEU A 333 -35.62 28.33 4.79
N VAL A 334 -36.05 27.11 4.46
CA VAL A 334 -35.32 26.23 3.52
C VAL A 334 -35.24 26.85 2.12
N PRO A 335 -36.34 27.23 1.46
CA PRO A 335 -36.27 27.83 0.13
C PRO A 335 -35.56 29.19 0.13
N SER A 336 -35.70 29.99 1.20
CA SER A 336 -35.08 31.32 1.28
C SER A 336 -33.57 31.26 1.53
N THR A 337 -33.04 30.19 2.14
CA THR A 337 -31.61 30.03 2.40
C THR A 337 -30.91 29.20 1.33
N LEU A 338 -31.42 28.01 1.01
CA LEU A 338 -30.80 27.08 0.06
C LEU A 338 -30.97 27.55 -1.39
N GLY A 339 -32.12 28.11 -1.74
CA GLY A 339 -32.45 28.56 -3.10
C GLY A 339 -31.43 29.58 -3.65
N PRO A 340 -31.18 30.71 -2.96
CA PRO A 340 -30.18 31.68 -3.40
C PRO A 340 -28.77 31.11 -3.54
N ILE A 341 -28.36 30.17 -2.67
CA ILE A 341 -27.04 29.54 -2.75
C ILE A 341 -26.94 28.68 -4.01
N ILE A 342 -27.93 27.85 -4.29
CA ILE A 342 -27.95 27.00 -5.50
C ILE A 342 -28.00 27.86 -6.76
N VAL A 343 -28.85 28.89 -6.81
CA VAL A 343 -28.97 29.77 -7.97
C VAL A 343 -27.68 30.54 -8.23
N VAL A 344 -27.09 31.16 -7.19
CA VAL A 344 -25.85 31.93 -7.34
C VAL A 344 -24.67 31.01 -7.69
N SER A 345 -24.56 29.83 -7.09
CA SER A 345 -23.49 28.87 -7.41
C SER A 345 -23.64 28.27 -8.81
N TYR A 346 -24.87 28.06 -9.29
CA TYR A 346 -25.15 27.67 -10.67
C TYR A 346 -24.72 28.76 -11.65
N ILE A 347 -25.10 30.02 -11.40
CA ILE A 347 -24.70 31.17 -12.24
C ILE A 347 -23.17 31.33 -12.28
N ARG A 348 -22.49 31.07 -11.14
CA ARG A 348 -21.03 31.14 -11.02
C ARG A 348 -20.29 29.91 -11.56
N LYS A 349 -21.00 28.85 -11.99
CA LYS A 349 -20.43 27.55 -12.39
C LYS A 349 -19.65 26.82 -11.30
N GLU A 350 -19.93 27.13 -10.03
CA GLU A 350 -19.27 26.56 -8.85
C GLU A 350 -20.16 25.53 -8.14
N LEU A 351 -21.36 25.28 -8.69
CA LEU A 351 -22.33 24.38 -8.11
C LEU A 351 -21.78 22.97 -7.92
N MET A 352 -21.03 22.44 -8.89
CA MET A 352 -20.54 21.05 -8.84
C MET A 352 -19.52 20.84 -7.71
N GLU A 353 -18.59 21.79 -7.56
CA GLU A 353 -17.58 21.85 -6.48
C GLU A 353 -18.26 21.95 -5.10
N LEU A 354 -19.32 22.77 -5.00
CA LEU A 354 -20.11 22.89 -3.77
C LEU A 354 -20.97 21.63 -3.50
N TRP A 355 -21.52 21.01 -4.56
CA TRP A 355 -22.46 19.89 -4.57
C TRP A 355 -21.83 18.59 -4.08
N GLU A 356 -20.74 18.17 -4.69
CA GLU A 356 -20.10 16.89 -4.38
C GLU A 356 -19.10 17.01 -3.22
N GLY A 357 -18.66 18.23 -2.90
CA GLY A 357 -17.45 18.47 -2.13
C GLY A 357 -16.25 18.51 -3.08
N ASN A 358 -15.02 18.48 -2.56
CA ASN A 358 -13.83 18.46 -3.38
C ASN A 358 -13.89 17.25 -4.33
N ILE A 359 -14.29 17.48 -5.59
CA ILE A 359 -14.00 16.54 -6.66
C ILE A 359 -12.51 16.77 -6.88
N PRO A 360 -11.65 15.75 -6.71
CA PRO A 360 -10.27 15.91 -7.16
C PRO A 360 -10.35 16.34 -8.62
N ASN A 361 -9.95 17.59 -8.90
CA ASN A 361 -9.83 18.07 -10.25
C ASN A 361 -9.00 17.02 -10.99
N LEU A 362 -9.48 16.48 -12.11
CA LEU A 362 -8.68 15.61 -12.98
C LEU A 362 -7.39 16.29 -13.48
N ASN A 363 -7.20 17.58 -13.19
CA ASN A 363 -6.01 18.36 -13.51
C ASN A 363 -5.11 18.70 -12.30
N ASP A 364 -5.54 18.43 -11.06
CA ASP A 364 -4.64 18.44 -9.89
C ASP A 364 -4.35 16.97 -9.57
N LYS A 365 -3.33 16.40 -10.22
CA LYS A 365 -2.89 15.02 -10.01
C LYS A 365 -2.45 14.82 -8.55
N ALA A 366 -3.38 14.44 -7.68
CA ALA A 366 -3.02 13.64 -6.52
C ALA A 366 -2.46 12.32 -7.06
N HIS A 367 -1.27 11.93 -6.61
CA HIS A 367 -0.59 10.76 -7.15
C HIS A 367 -1.39 9.51 -6.86
N GLN A 368 -2.08 8.96 -7.86
CA GLN A 368 -2.95 7.80 -7.64
C GLN A 368 -2.09 6.55 -7.61
N THR A 369 -1.98 5.92 -6.44
CA THR A 369 -1.26 4.65 -6.28
C THR A 369 -2.25 3.56 -5.94
N GLU A 370 -2.36 2.56 -6.81
CA GLU A 370 -3.25 1.42 -6.65
C GLU A 370 -2.46 0.11 -6.66
N VAL A 371 -2.85 -0.83 -5.79
CA VAL A 371 -2.25 -2.17 -5.74
C VAL A 371 -3.35 -3.19 -5.97
N THR A 372 -3.17 -4.03 -6.99
CA THR A 372 -4.09 -5.11 -7.37
C THR A 372 -3.33 -6.44 -7.38
N PRO A 373 -3.56 -7.35 -6.43
CA PRO A 373 -2.95 -8.67 -6.49
C PRO A 373 -3.68 -9.58 -7.48
N LEU A 374 -2.93 -10.17 -8.39
CA LEU A 374 -3.45 -11.14 -9.35
C LEU A 374 -3.42 -12.55 -8.77
N CYS A 375 -2.38 -12.87 -8.01
CA CYS A 375 -2.13 -14.16 -7.36
C CYS A 375 -1.38 -13.98 -6.04
N GLY A 376 -1.24 -15.06 -5.26
CA GLY A 376 -0.37 -15.08 -4.08
C GLY A 376 -0.91 -14.33 -2.87
N VAL A 377 -2.23 -14.31 -2.62
CA VAL A 377 -2.81 -13.70 -1.40
C VAL A 377 -3.77 -14.64 -0.69
N TYR A 378 -3.74 -14.64 0.65
CA TYR A 378 -4.42 -15.61 1.53
C TYR A 378 -4.05 -17.08 1.26
N ASN A 379 -3.00 -17.33 0.47
CA ASN A 379 -2.48 -18.64 0.12
C ASN A 379 -0.95 -18.58 -0.05
N GLU A 380 -0.34 -19.76 -0.19
CA GLU A 380 1.09 -19.96 -0.48
C GLU A 380 1.34 -20.10 -1.99
N ASN A 381 0.43 -19.58 -2.84
CA ASN A 381 0.53 -19.69 -4.30
C ASN A 381 1.58 -18.71 -4.87
N PRO A 382 1.96 -18.88 -6.15
CA PRO A 382 2.93 -18.02 -6.83
C PRO A 382 2.51 -16.56 -6.86
N LEU A 383 3.51 -15.70 -7.06
CA LEU A 383 3.41 -14.28 -6.81
C LEU A 383 3.19 -13.51 -8.11
N SER A 384 2.16 -12.67 -8.14
CA SER A 384 1.98 -11.73 -9.24
C SER A 384 1.08 -10.58 -8.81
N TYR A 385 1.61 -9.36 -8.90
CA TYR A 385 0.99 -8.15 -8.39
C TYR A 385 1.04 -7.04 -9.43
N VAL A 386 -0.03 -6.26 -9.55
CA VAL A 386 -0.05 -5.04 -10.36
C VAL A 386 -0.02 -3.83 -9.45
N VAL A 387 0.96 -2.95 -9.65
CA VAL A 387 1.05 -1.66 -8.96
C VAL A 387 0.91 -0.56 -10.00
N SER A 388 -0.17 0.20 -9.92
CA SER A 388 -0.43 1.34 -10.80
C SER A 388 -0.05 2.64 -10.08
N ILE A 389 0.80 3.44 -10.71
CA ILE A 389 1.21 4.76 -10.20
C ILE A 389 0.92 5.79 -11.30
N ASP A 390 -0.02 6.69 -11.05
CA ASP A 390 -0.45 7.72 -12.02
C ASP A 390 -0.86 7.17 -13.39
N GLY A 391 -1.40 5.94 -13.41
CA GLY A 391 -1.79 5.22 -14.61
C GLY A 391 -0.65 4.49 -15.34
N PHE A 392 0.57 4.47 -14.78
CA PHE A 392 1.66 3.60 -15.21
C PHE A 392 1.59 2.26 -14.47
N ASN A 393 1.43 1.16 -15.20
CA ASN A 393 1.17 -0.16 -14.61
C ASN A 393 2.46 -0.99 -14.54
N PHE A 394 2.94 -1.24 -13.32
CA PHE A 394 3.99 -2.23 -13.04
C PHE A 394 3.38 -3.61 -12.79
N LEU A 395 3.89 -4.63 -13.47
CA LEU A 395 3.72 -6.03 -13.05
C LEU A 395 4.93 -6.39 -12.18
N ILE A 396 4.71 -6.60 -10.88
CA ILE A 396 5.72 -7.08 -9.96
C ILE A 396 5.55 -8.58 -9.79
N ASP A 397 6.57 -9.30 -10.22
CA ASP A 397 6.63 -10.76 -10.31
C ASP A 397 5.55 -11.40 -11.21
N CYS A 398 5.94 -12.48 -11.85
CA CYS A 398 5.08 -13.30 -12.71
C CYS A 398 5.37 -14.78 -12.43
N GLY A 399 5.06 -15.17 -11.20
CA GLY A 399 5.23 -16.52 -10.70
C GLY A 399 4.31 -17.55 -11.34
N TRP A 400 4.76 -18.79 -11.32
CA TRP A 400 3.93 -19.96 -11.60
C TRP A 400 4.24 -21.07 -10.59
N HIS A 401 3.29 -21.97 -10.37
CA HIS A 401 3.48 -23.15 -9.53
C HIS A 401 4.14 -24.27 -10.30
N ASP A 402 4.65 -25.24 -9.56
CA ASP A 402 5.36 -26.40 -10.13
C ASP A 402 4.47 -27.34 -10.95
N HIS A 403 3.16 -27.17 -11.01
CA HIS A 403 2.30 -27.96 -11.90
C HIS A 403 2.05 -27.29 -13.26
N PHE A 404 2.39 -26.00 -13.42
CA PHE A 404 2.15 -25.23 -14.64
C PHE A 404 0.68 -25.28 -15.17
N ASP A 405 -0.31 -25.47 -14.30
CA ASP A 405 -1.74 -25.16 -14.56
C ASP A 405 -1.97 -23.70 -15.05
N PRO A 406 -2.46 -23.51 -16.28
CA PRO A 406 -2.77 -22.20 -16.84
C PRO A 406 -3.99 -21.53 -16.19
N THR A 407 -4.82 -22.23 -15.41
CA THR A 407 -6.00 -21.64 -14.77
C THR A 407 -5.64 -20.52 -13.79
N ILE A 408 -4.50 -20.63 -13.11
CA ILE A 408 -3.99 -19.64 -12.16
C ILE A 408 -3.61 -18.32 -12.87
N LEU A 409 -3.28 -18.37 -14.16
CA LEU A 409 -2.86 -17.20 -14.94
C LEU A 409 -4.04 -16.46 -15.61
N GLN A 410 -5.29 -16.90 -15.41
CA GLN A 410 -6.45 -16.20 -15.95
C GLN A 410 -6.54 -14.71 -15.55
N PRO A 411 -6.28 -14.31 -14.29
CA PRO A 411 -6.25 -12.89 -13.92
C PRO A 411 -5.17 -12.11 -14.69
N LEU A 412 -3.97 -12.69 -14.86
CA LEU A 412 -2.87 -12.09 -15.62
C LEU A 412 -3.23 -11.89 -17.09
N SER A 413 -3.93 -12.84 -17.70
CA SER A 413 -4.36 -12.73 -19.11
C SER A 413 -5.23 -11.50 -19.40
N LYS A 414 -6.01 -11.04 -18.42
CA LYS A 414 -6.89 -9.87 -18.57
C LYS A 414 -6.13 -8.54 -18.55
N VAL A 415 -4.97 -8.49 -17.90
CA VAL A 415 -4.17 -7.27 -17.66
C VAL A 415 -2.86 -7.26 -18.44
N ALA A 416 -2.47 -8.37 -19.07
CA ALA A 416 -1.22 -8.54 -19.81
C ALA A 416 -0.95 -7.40 -20.80
N SER A 417 -1.97 -6.98 -21.54
CA SER A 417 -1.87 -5.91 -22.55
C SER A 417 -1.79 -4.49 -21.98
N THR A 418 -2.09 -4.29 -20.70
CA THR A 418 -2.10 -2.97 -20.05
C THR A 418 -0.83 -2.65 -19.27
N ILE A 419 0.07 -3.63 -19.13
CA ILE A 419 1.30 -3.49 -18.35
C ILE A 419 2.34 -2.69 -19.14
N ASP A 420 2.96 -1.71 -18.49
CA ASP A 420 3.98 -0.87 -19.10
C ASP A 420 5.41 -1.31 -18.72
N ALA A 421 5.61 -1.96 -17.56
CA ALA A 421 6.90 -2.51 -17.13
C ALA A 421 6.74 -3.73 -16.21
N VAL A 422 7.69 -4.67 -16.25
CA VAL A 422 7.74 -5.84 -15.37
C VAL A 422 8.95 -5.74 -14.44
N LEU A 423 8.78 -5.99 -13.14
CA LEU A 423 9.85 -6.05 -12.14
C LEU A 423 9.94 -7.48 -11.60
N LEU A 424 11.12 -8.11 -11.64
CA LEU A 424 11.34 -9.46 -11.10
C LEU A 424 12.18 -9.40 -9.82
N SER A 425 11.81 -10.18 -8.81
CA SER A 425 12.44 -10.16 -7.50
C SER A 425 13.42 -11.30 -7.22
N TYR A 426 13.19 -12.52 -7.74
CA TYR A 426 14.03 -13.70 -7.48
C TYR A 426 14.14 -14.66 -8.70
N PRO A 427 15.19 -15.51 -8.77
CA PRO A 427 15.43 -16.44 -9.89
C PRO A 427 14.72 -17.81 -9.74
N ASP A 428 13.49 -17.86 -9.24
CA ASP A 428 12.76 -19.12 -9.02
C ASP A 428 11.43 -19.18 -9.79
N THR A 429 10.82 -20.36 -9.83
CA THR A 429 9.53 -20.56 -10.51
C THR A 429 8.43 -19.70 -9.88
N LEU A 430 8.47 -19.46 -8.56
CA LEU A 430 7.45 -18.73 -7.80
C LEU A 430 7.39 -17.23 -8.11
N HIS A 431 8.46 -16.65 -8.67
CA HIS A 431 8.52 -15.22 -8.99
C HIS A 431 8.64 -14.94 -10.50
N LEU A 432 9.21 -15.83 -11.32
CA LEU A 432 9.35 -15.60 -12.77
C LEU A 432 8.84 -16.74 -13.68
N GLY A 433 8.30 -17.82 -13.11
CA GLY A 433 7.95 -19.04 -13.84
C GLY A 433 6.93 -18.86 -14.97
N ALA A 434 6.04 -17.86 -14.89
CA ALA A 434 5.04 -17.57 -15.91
C ALA A 434 5.56 -16.67 -17.03
N LEU A 435 6.76 -16.10 -16.92
CA LEU A 435 7.29 -15.11 -17.87
C LEU A 435 7.29 -15.61 -19.32
N PRO A 436 7.84 -16.79 -19.66
CA PRO A 436 7.88 -17.25 -21.05
C PRO A 436 6.49 -17.44 -21.64
N TYR A 437 5.58 -18.01 -20.84
CA TYR A 437 4.18 -18.21 -21.24
C TYR A 437 3.43 -16.89 -21.40
N ALA A 438 3.65 -15.92 -20.50
CA ALA A 438 3.01 -14.61 -20.57
C ALA A 438 3.44 -13.81 -21.81
N VAL A 439 4.73 -13.86 -22.17
CA VAL A 439 5.24 -13.20 -23.38
C VAL A 439 4.69 -13.85 -24.65
N LYS A 440 4.68 -15.19 -24.71
CA LYS A 440 4.21 -15.94 -25.89
C LYS A 440 2.70 -15.89 -26.07
N GLN A 441 1.95 -16.30 -25.04
CA GLN A 441 0.52 -16.61 -25.14
C GLN A 441 -0.37 -15.47 -24.65
N LEU A 442 0.08 -14.67 -23.69
CA LEU A 442 -0.72 -13.59 -23.09
C LEU A 442 -0.44 -12.21 -23.72
N GLY A 443 0.53 -12.11 -24.62
CA GLY A 443 0.85 -10.86 -25.32
C GLY A 443 1.58 -9.82 -24.47
N LEU A 444 2.33 -10.25 -23.44
CA LEU A 444 3.13 -9.34 -22.61
C LEU A 444 4.32 -8.77 -23.42
N SER A 445 4.22 -7.50 -23.82
CA SER A 445 5.25 -6.81 -24.62
C SER A 445 6.12 -5.83 -23.85
N ALA A 446 5.88 -5.67 -22.55
CA ALA A 446 6.57 -4.68 -21.71
C ALA A 446 8.05 -5.03 -21.48
N PRO A 447 8.94 -4.02 -21.28
CA PRO A 447 10.31 -4.23 -20.81
C PRO A 447 10.32 -4.85 -19.42
N VAL A 448 11.26 -5.78 -19.19
CA VAL A 448 11.44 -6.46 -17.91
C VAL A 448 12.69 -5.91 -17.22
N TYR A 449 12.62 -5.59 -15.94
CA TYR A 449 13.74 -5.09 -15.16
C TYR A 449 14.11 -6.08 -14.07
N THR A 450 15.40 -6.41 -13.97
CA THR A 450 15.91 -7.34 -12.96
C THR A 450 17.41 -7.17 -12.75
N THR A 451 18.00 -7.89 -11.79
CA THR A 451 19.44 -7.92 -11.56
C THR A 451 20.15 -8.96 -12.44
N GLU A 452 21.46 -8.80 -12.65
CA GLU A 452 22.24 -9.74 -13.47
C GLU A 452 22.13 -11.21 -12.98
N PRO A 453 22.23 -11.52 -11.67
CA PRO A 453 22.09 -12.90 -11.23
C PRO A 453 20.68 -13.45 -11.45
N ILE A 454 19.63 -12.63 -11.27
CA ILE A 454 18.25 -13.08 -11.54
C ILE A 454 18.08 -13.40 -13.02
N TYR A 455 18.63 -12.58 -13.91
CA TYR A 455 18.60 -12.84 -15.34
C TYR A 455 19.24 -14.19 -15.71
N ARG A 456 20.49 -14.43 -15.29
CA ARG A 456 21.23 -15.66 -15.66
C ARG A 456 20.69 -16.90 -14.95
N LEU A 457 20.47 -16.83 -13.64
CA LEU A 457 20.00 -17.97 -12.85
C LEU A 457 18.52 -18.28 -13.11
N GLY A 458 17.71 -17.25 -13.38
CA GLY A 458 16.32 -17.41 -13.81
C GLY A 458 16.23 -18.14 -15.14
N LEU A 459 17.07 -17.77 -16.12
CA LEU A 459 17.16 -18.47 -17.41
C LEU A 459 17.45 -19.97 -17.22
N LEU A 460 18.47 -20.30 -16.43
CA LEU A 460 18.85 -21.69 -16.14
C LEU A 460 17.76 -22.46 -15.38
N THR A 461 17.07 -21.80 -14.44
CA THR A 461 15.94 -22.41 -13.74
C THR A 461 14.81 -22.76 -14.71
N MET A 462 14.52 -21.89 -15.67
CA MET A 462 13.49 -22.17 -16.69
C MET A 462 13.92 -23.27 -17.67
N TYR A 463 15.20 -23.33 -18.04
CA TYR A 463 15.72 -24.45 -18.84
C TYR A 463 15.60 -25.79 -18.10
N ASP A 464 15.99 -25.84 -16.82
CA ASP A 464 15.92 -27.07 -16.02
C ASP A 464 14.46 -27.53 -15.82
N GLN A 465 13.53 -26.59 -15.63
CA GLN A 465 12.08 -26.87 -15.59
C GLN A 465 11.55 -27.42 -16.92
N TYR A 466 11.95 -26.82 -18.04
CA TYR A 466 11.55 -27.30 -19.37
C TYR A 466 12.10 -28.70 -19.66
N LEU A 467 13.41 -28.90 -19.48
CA LEU A 467 14.09 -30.17 -19.75
C LEU A 467 13.55 -31.30 -18.89
N SER A 468 13.37 -31.05 -17.58
CA SER A 468 12.80 -32.04 -16.65
C SER A 468 11.39 -32.47 -17.06
N ARG A 469 10.56 -31.53 -17.53
CA ARG A 469 9.17 -31.83 -17.94
C ARG A 469 9.09 -32.50 -19.30
N LYS A 470 9.95 -32.11 -20.24
CA LYS A 470 9.98 -32.73 -21.56
C LYS A 470 10.34 -34.22 -21.48
N GLN A 471 11.11 -34.64 -20.48
CA GLN A 471 11.44 -36.06 -20.25
C GLN A 471 10.27 -36.89 -19.71
N VAL A 472 9.31 -36.29 -19.00
CA VAL A 472 8.20 -37.00 -18.34
C VAL A 472 6.84 -36.76 -18.99
N SER A 473 6.72 -35.79 -19.91
CA SER A 473 5.46 -35.39 -20.55
C SER A 473 5.68 -34.77 -21.93
N GLU A 474 4.62 -34.72 -22.76
CA GLU A 474 4.58 -33.82 -23.92
C GLU A 474 4.26 -32.41 -23.46
N PHE A 475 5.31 -31.69 -23.05
CA PHE A 475 5.22 -30.33 -22.54
C PHE A 475 5.18 -29.32 -23.69
N ASP A 476 4.03 -28.67 -23.89
CA ASP A 476 3.77 -27.77 -25.02
C ASP A 476 3.46 -26.31 -24.61
N LEU A 477 3.62 -25.97 -23.33
CA LEU A 477 3.27 -24.63 -22.82
C LEU A 477 4.25 -23.54 -23.33
N PHE A 478 5.55 -23.84 -23.31
CA PHE A 478 6.62 -23.00 -23.84
C PHE A 478 7.83 -23.85 -24.24
N THR A 479 8.65 -23.36 -25.17
CA THR A 479 9.89 -23.99 -25.66
C THR A 479 11.13 -23.24 -25.16
N LEU A 480 12.33 -23.76 -25.44
CA LEU A 480 13.59 -23.07 -25.15
C LEU A 480 13.67 -21.71 -25.85
N ASP A 481 13.25 -21.63 -27.12
CA ASP A 481 13.23 -20.38 -27.89
C ASP A 481 12.29 -19.32 -27.28
N ASP A 482 11.16 -19.75 -26.71
CA ASP A 482 10.23 -18.86 -26.02
C ASP A 482 10.85 -18.29 -24.73
N ILE A 483 11.63 -19.11 -24.01
CA ILE A 483 12.37 -18.67 -22.83
C ILE A 483 13.40 -17.61 -23.26
N ASP A 484 14.20 -17.88 -24.29
CA ASP A 484 15.20 -16.95 -24.78
C ASP A 484 14.58 -15.63 -25.24
N SER A 485 13.49 -15.71 -26.00
CA SER A 485 12.75 -14.53 -26.49
C SER A 485 12.19 -13.68 -25.34
N ALA A 486 11.74 -14.31 -24.24
CA ALA A 486 11.27 -13.59 -23.07
C ALA A 486 12.40 -12.89 -22.32
N PHE A 487 13.55 -13.56 -22.15
CA PHE A 487 14.70 -13.03 -21.44
C PHE A 487 15.49 -11.99 -22.25
N GLN A 488 15.43 -12.00 -23.59
CA GLN A 488 16.02 -10.94 -24.44
C GLN A 488 15.45 -9.53 -24.16
N LYS A 489 14.23 -9.43 -23.63
CA LYS A 489 13.58 -8.15 -23.27
C LYS A 489 14.00 -7.61 -21.90
N VAL A 490 14.93 -8.28 -21.22
CA VAL A 490 15.35 -7.94 -19.86
C VAL A 490 16.42 -6.85 -19.86
N THR A 491 16.12 -5.76 -19.17
CA THR A 491 17.06 -4.72 -18.77
C THR A 491 17.68 -5.07 -17.41
N ARG A 492 19.00 -5.12 -17.38
CA ARG A 492 19.78 -5.55 -16.22
C ARG A 492 20.21 -4.35 -15.38
N LEU A 493 19.96 -4.41 -14.08
CA LEU A 493 20.26 -3.35 -13.11
C LEU A 493 21.21 -3.87 -12.02
N THR A 494 21.97 -2.96 -11.41
CA THR A 494 22.79 -3.24 -10.22
C THR A 494 22.11 -2.74 -8.94
N TYR A 495 22.48 -3.30 -7.79
CA TYR A 495 21.91 -2.86 -6.52
C TYR A 495 22.12 -1.37 -6.27
N SER A 496 21.08 -0.70 -5.76
CA SER A 496 21.03 0.75 -5.49
C SER A 496 21.24 1.64 -6.73
N GLN A 497 21.13 1.08 -7.94
CA GLN A 497 21.12 1.86 -9.17
C GLN A 497 19.76 2.52 -9.36
N ASN A 498 19.73 3.85 -9.41
CA ASN A 498 18.53 4.60 -9.74
C ASN A 498 18.32 4.59 -11.26
N HIS A 499 17.27 3.93 -11.73
CA HIS A 499 16.88 3.92 -13.13
C HIS A 499 15.64 4.78 -13.35
N HIS A 500 15.76 5.80 -14.19
CA HIS A 500 14.67 6.71 -14.54
C HIS A 500 13.86 6.12 -15.70
N LEU A 501 12.56 5.98 -15.51
CA LEU A 501 11.67 5.52 -16.58
C LEU A 501 11.36 6.66 -17.55
N SER A 502 11.10 6.28 -18.80
CA SER A 502 10.80 7.21 -19.90
C SER A 502 9.37 7.01 -20.43
N GLY A 503 8.87 7.98 -21.21
CA GLY A 503 7.53 7.93 -21.78
C GLY A 503 6.43 8.14 -20.73
N LYS A 504 5.45 7.24 -20.65
CA LYS A 504 4.34 7.34 -19.70
C LYS A 504 4.79 7.34 -18.23
N GLY A 505 5.95 6.75 -17.93
CA GLY A 505 6.51 6.63 -16.58
C GLY A 505 7.40 7.80 -16.18
N GLU A 506 7.34 8.94 -16.86
CA GLU A 506 8.22 10.08 -16.59
C GLU A 506 8.12 10.56 -15.13
N GLY A 507 9.28 10.68 -14.49
CA GLY A 507 9.40 11.04 -13.07
C GLY A 507 9.29 9.86 -12.09
N ILE A 508 9.07 8.64 -12.57
CA ILE A 508 9.20 7.42 -11.75
C ILE A 508 10.65 6.93 -11.80
N VAL A 509 11.21 6.62 -10.63
CA VAL A 509 12.56 6.06 -10.47
C VAL A 509 12.46 4.71 -9.79
N ILE A 510 13.03 3.68 -10.41
CA ILE A 510 13.12 2.34 -9.82
C ILE A 510 14.55 2.08 -9.34
N ALA A 511 14.70 1.42 -8.20
CA ALA A 511 15.99 1.01 -7.66
C ALA A 511 15.87 -0.36 -6.96
N PRO A 512 16.66 -1.37 -7.37
CA PRO A 512 16.69 -2.65 -6.68
C PRO A 512 17.63 -2.61 -5.47
N HIS A 513 17.20 -3.16 -4.34
CA HIS A 513 17.97 -3.29 -3.10
C HIS A 513 18.10 -4.74 -2.68
N VAL A 514 19.08 -5.07 -1.83
CA VAL A 514 19.36 -6.46 -1.41
C VAL A 514 18.23 -7.03 -0.55
N ALA A 515 17.66 -8.17 -0.94
CA ALA A 515 16.63 -8.89 -0.17
C ALA A 515 17.17 -10.03 0.72
N GLY A 516 18.31 -10.62 0.35
CA GLY A 516 19.07 -11.58 1.17
C GLY A 516 18.56 -13.03 1.20
N HIS A 517 17.55 -13.38 0.39
CA HIS A 517 16.99 -14.74 0.34
C HIS A 517 17.68 -15.64 -0.70
N LEU A 518 17.69 -15.24 -1.97
CA LEU A 518 18.42 -15.90 -3.07
C LEU A 518 19.46 -14.94 -3.68
N LEU A 519 20.42 -15.49 -4.43
CA LEU A 519 21.47 -14.70 -5.08
C LEU A 519 20.87 -13.73 -6.11
N GLY A 520 21.22 -12.45 -5.99
CA GLY A 520 20.63 -11.38 -6.81
C GLY A 520 19.25 -10.91 -6.37
N GLY A 521 18.64 -11.53 -5.35
CA GLY A 521 17.28 -11.25 -4.87
C GLY A 521 17.05 -9.79 -4.47
N THR A 522 15.94 -9.21 -4.94
CA THR A 522 15.70 -7.77 -4.85
C THR A 522 14.47 -7.36 -4.05
N VAL A 523 14.64 -6.27 -3.30
CA VAL A 523 13.57 -5.39 -2.79
C VAL A 523 13.48 -4.21 -3.75
N TRP A 524 12.30 -3.98 -4.33
CA TRP A 524 12.13 -2.87 -5.28
C TRP A 524 11.71 -1.60 -4.55
N LYS A 525 12.49 -0.54 -4.72
CA LYS A 525 12.13 0.83 -4.33
C LYS A 525 11.64 1.57 -5.58
N ILE A 526 10.39 2.00 -5.57
CA ILE A 526 9.78 2.80 -6.62
C ILE A 526 9.52 4.19 -6.04
N THR A 527 10.20 5.20 -6.59
CA THR A 527 10.13 6.59 -6.11
C THR A 527 9.41 7.44 -7.13
N LYS A 528 8.38 8.18 -6.70
CA LYS A 528 7.67 9.15 -7.53
C LYS A 528 7.47 10.43 -6.72
N ASP A 529 8.01 11.55 -7.22
CA ASP A 529 7.84 12.88 -6.62
C ASP A 529 8.19 13.00 -5.12
N GLY A 530 9.11 12.15 -4.65
CA GLY A 530 9.59 12.10 -3.27
C GLY A 530 8.83 11.12 -2.36
N GLU A 531 7.83 10.42 -2.89
CA GLU A 531 7.17 9.30 -2.22
C GLU A 531 7.81 7.97 -2.60
N ASP A 532 8.10 7.16 -1.58
CA ASP A 532 8.71 5.83 -1.74
C ASP A 532 7.65 4.74 -1.57
N VAL A 533 7.41 3.97 -2.64
CA VAL A 533 6.68 2.70 -2.63
C VAL A 533 7.71 1.57 -2.62
N ILE A 534 7.67 0.73 -1.59
CA ILE A 534 8.63 -0.36 -1.39
C ILE A 534 7.92 -1.70 -1.53
N TYR A 535 8.40 -2.54 -2.45
CA TYR A 535 8.01 -3.94 -2.58
C TYR A 535 9.08 -4.84 -1.99
N ALA A 536 8.75 -5.53 -0.90
CA ALA A 536 9.68 -6.35 -0.13
C ALA A 536 9.00 -7.67 0.28
N VAL A 537 9.09 -8.67 -0.58
CA VAL A 537 8.57 -10.04 -0.36
C VAL A 537 9.73 -11.02 -0.18
N ASP A 538 9.51 -12.07 0.61
CA ASP A 538 10.43 -13.19 0.85
C ASP A 538 11.80 -12.75 1.39
N LEU A 539 11.78 -11.75 2.27
CA LEU A 539 12.98 -11.10 2.78
C LEU A 539 13.70 -11.87 3.88
N ASN A 540 15.03 -11.81 3.86
CA ASN A 540 15.91 -12.39 4.87
C ASN A 540 16.75 -11.31 5.54
N HIS A 541 16.47 -11.02 6.81
CA HIS A 541 17.26 -10.07 7.59
C HIS A 541 18.58 -10.67 8.12
N ARG A 542 18.76 -11.99 8.02
CA ARG A 542 19.92 -12.66 8.60
C ARG A 542 21.05 -12.71 7.58
N LYS A 543 22.28 -12.61 8.08
CA LYS A 543 23.47 -12.85 7.27
C LYS A 543 23.72 -14.35 7.15
N GLU A 544 23.79 -14.83 5.91
CA GLU A 544 24.11 -16.22 5.56
C GLU A 544 25.59 -16.37 5.19
N ARG A 545 26.01 -17.52 4.67
CA ARG A 545 27.41 -17.71 4.21
C ARG A 545 27.65 -16.91 2.96
N HIS A 546 26.83 -17.14 1.93
CA HIS A 546 26.99 -16.52 0.63
C HIS A 546 26.23 -15.21 0.46
N LEU A 547 25.23 -14.89 1.29
CA LEU A 547 24.43 -13.66 1.17
C LEU A 547 24.50 -12.76 2.39
N ASN A 548 24.43 -11.45 2.14
CA ASN A 548 24.18 -10.45 3.17
C ASN A 548 22.67 -10.41 3.50
N GLY A 549 22.34 -10.06 4.74
CA GLY A 549 20.95 -9.83 5.12
C GLY A 549 20.40 -8.53 4.50
N THR A 550 19.09 -8.44 4.34
CA THR A 550 18.43 -7.24 3.83
C THR A 550 18.65 -6.04 4.75
N VAL A 551 18.74 -4.85 4.15
CA VAL A 551 18.88 -3.57 4.84
C VAL A 551 17.55 -2.80 4.83
N LEU A 552 16.42 -3.50 4.99
CA LEU A 552 15.09 -2.87 4.99
C LEU A 552 14.94 -1.78 6.07
N ALA A 553 15.67 -1.91 7.18
CA ALA A 553 15.72 -0.91 8.25
C ALA A 553 16.31 0.46 7.81
N SER A 554 17.01 0.52 6.67
CA SER A 554 17.49 1.80 6.13
C SER A 554 16.37 2.66 5.54
N PHE A 555 15.24 2.05 5.17
CA PHE A 555 14.06 2.78 4.72
C PHE A 555 13.32 3.34 5.93
N VAL A 556 13.32 4.66 6.07
CA VAL A 556 12.65 5.34 7.16
C VAL A 556 11.30 5.85 6.65
N ARG A 557 10.21 5.25 7.12
CA ARG A 557 8.83 5.71 6.94
C ARG A 557 8.41 5.87 5.46
N PRO A 558 8.47 4.79 4.65
CA PRO A 558 7.98 4.82 3.27
C PRO A 558 6.47 5.12 3.21
N ALA A 559 6.00 5.62 2.06
CA ALA A 559 4.60 5.93 1.82
C ALA A 559 3.75 4.65 1.81
N VAL A 560 4.21 3.65 1.04
CA VAL A 560 3.60 2.34 0.96
C VAL A 560 4.69 1.28 1.10
N LEU A 561 4.45 0.30 1.97
CA LEU A 561 5.25 -0.92 2.05
C LEU A 561 4.38 -2.12 1.70
N ILE A 562 4.77 -2.89 0.67
CA ILE A 562 4.15 -4.16 0.29
C ILE A 562 5.06 -5.27 0.78
N THR A 563 4.56 -6.18 1.62
CA THR A 563 5.38 -7.24 2.22
C THR A 563 4.60 -8.53 2.47
N ASP A 564 5.30 -9.64 2.64
CA ASP A 564 4.70 -10.95 2.87
C ASP A 564 4.35 -11.23 4.33
N ALA A 565 3.40 -12.15 4.54
CA ALA A 565 3.03 -12.71 5.83
C ALA A 565 3.38 -14.22 5.95
N TYR A 566 4.13 -14.78 5.00
CA TYR A 566 4.34 -16.22 4.84
C TYR A 566 4.86 -16.91 6.11
N ASN A 567 5.85 -16.32 6.77
CA ASN A 567 6.45 -16.83 8.00
C ASN A 567 6.03 -16.07 9.28
N ALA A 568 4.93 -15.31 9.25
CA ALA A 568 4.48 -14.49 10.37
C ALA A 568 4.10 -15.28 11.65
N LEU A 569 3.77 -16.57 11.50
CA LEU A 569 3.48 -17.50 12.61
C LEU A 569 4.70 -18.28 13.08
N ASN A 570 5.76 -18.35 12.25
CA ASN A 570 6.97 -19.08 12.60
C ASN A 570 7.79 -18.27 13.62
N ASN A 571 7.71 -18.68 14.89
CA ASN A 571 8.42 -18.04 16.00
C ASN A 571 9.66 -18.82 16.47
N GLN A 572 10.13 -19.80 15.68
CA GLN A 572 11.26 -20.62 16.09
C GLN A 572 12.55 -19.79 16.10
N PRO A 573 13.30 -19.75 17.22
CA PRO A 573 14.57 -19.06 17.28
C PRO A 573 15.59 -19.80 16.40
N TYR A 574 16.06 -19.14 15.35
CA TYR A 574 17.05 -19.72 14.45
C TYR A 574 18.45 -19.60 15.04
N ARG A 575 19.02 -20.73 15.43
CA ARG A 575 20.43 -20.82 15.86
C ARG A 575 21.24 -21.47 14.75
N ARG A 576 21.79 -20.63 13.89
CA ARG A 576 22.52 -21.04 12.68
C ARG A 576 23.53 -22.18 12.93
N GLY A 577 24.46 -21.98 13.87
CA GLY A 577 25.51 -22.97 14.14
C GLY A 577 25.00 -24.30 14.69
N GLU A 578 23.92 -24.30 15.49
CA GLU A 578 23.30 -25.53 15.99
C GLU A 578 22.61 -26.29 14.84
N LYS A 579 21.82 -25.58 14.01
CA LYS A 579 21.13 -26.16 12.84
C LYS A 579 22.09 -26.72 11.79
N GLU A 580 23.15 -25.99 11.45
CA GLU A 580 24.17 -26.45 10.50
C GLU A 580 24.87 -27.73 10.99
N ASN A 581 25.17 -27.80 12.29
CA ASN A 581 25.78 -29.00 12.88
C ASN A 581 24.79 -30.17 12.95
N GLU A 582 23.52 -29.92 13.29
CA GLU A 582 22.47 -30.95 13.27
C GLU A 582 22.26 -31.52 11.86
N PHE A 583 22.26 -30.67 10.84
CA PHE A 583 22.21 -31.05 9.43
C PHE A 583 23.38 -31.98 9.05
N GLY A 584 24.61 -31.56 9.33
CA GLY A 584 25.80 -32.36 9.04
C GLY A 584 25.85 -33.70 9.81
N GLU A 585 25.52 -33.70 11.11
CA GLU A 585 25.52 -34.92 11.92
C GLU A 585 24.42 -35.92 11.48
N THR A 586 23.26 -35.43 11.04
CA THR A 586 22.17 -36.29 10.54
C THR A 586 22.58 -37.00 9.24
N ILE A 587 23.22 -36.28 8.33
CA ILE A 587 23.76 -36.82 7.08
C ILE A 587 24.86 -37.84 7.39
N LYS A 588 25.84 -37.48 8.22
CA LYS A 588 26.94 -38.35 8.62
C LYS A 588 26.46 -39.64 9.29
N LYS A 589 25.46 -39.55 10.18
CA LYS A 589 24.86 -40.72 10.85
C LYS A 589 24.23 -41.68 9.85
N THR A 590 23.54 -41.16 8.84
CA THR A 590 22.90 -41.98 7.79
C THR A 590 23.95 -42.67 6.91
N LEU A 591 24.96 -41.92 6.46
CA LEU A 591 26.07 -42.47 5.68
C LEU A 591 26.84 -43.55 6.46
N GLY A 592 27.06 -43.33 7.76
CA GLY A 592 27.69 -44.31 8.65
C GLY A 592 26.87 -45.60 8.87
N ALA A 593 25.55 -45.55 8.67
CA ALA A 593 24.69 -46.73 8.67
C ALA A 593 24.64 -47.44 7.30
N GLY A 594 25.35 -46.92 6.29
CA GLY A 594 25.39 -47.43 4.93
C GLY A 594 24.17 -47.06 4.08
N GLY A 595 23.43 -46.00 4.46
CA GLY A 595 22.31 -45.48 3.68
C GLY A 595 22.70 -44.30 2.80
N ASN A 596 21.92 -44.04 1.75
CA ASN A 596 22.07 -42.88 0.89
C ASN A 596 21.25 -41.69 1.40
N VAL A 597 21.67 -40.48 1.03
CA VAL A 597 20.99 -39.23 1.38
C VAL A 597 20.55 -38.51 0.12
N LEU A 598 19.25 -38.25 -0.02
CA LEU A 598 18.67 -37.41 -1.06
C LEU A 598 18.32 -36.03 -0.47
N LEU A 599 18.79 -34.99 -1.13
CA LEU A 599 18.48 -33.59 -0.86
C LEU A 599 17.73 -33.02 -2.08
N PRO A 600 16.39 -33.01 -2.08
CA PRO A 600 15.60 -32.34 -3.11
C PRO A 600 15.70 -30.82 -2.91
N VAL A 601 16.25 -30.12 -3.90
CA VAL A 601 16.54 -28.68 -3.83
C VAL A 601 16.11 -27.97 -5.12
N ASP A 602 16.12 -26.65 -5.05
CA ASP A 602 15.99 -25.78 -6.21
C ASP A 602 17.25 -25.78 -7.10
N THR A 603 17.08 -25.42 -8.37
CA THR A 603 18.17 -25.46 -9.36
C THR A 603 19.21 -24.36 -9.12
N ALA A 604 18.77 -23.14 -8.79
CA ALA A 604 19.64 -21.97 -8.82
C ALA A 604 19.35 -20.93 -7.70
N GLY A 605 19.15 -21.40 -6.47
CA GLY A 605 18.93 -20.53 -5.31
C GLY A 605 19.50 -21.07 -3.99
N ARG A 606 18.69 -21.73 -3.16
CA ARG A 606 19.08 -22.21 -1.81
C ARG A 606 20.14 -23.30 -1.85
N VAL A 607 20.20 -24.05 -2.94
CA VAL A 607 21.25 -25.05 -3.19
C VAL A 607 22.67 -24.53 -2.93
N PHE A 608 22.95 -23.25 -3.20
CA PHE A 608 24.29 -22.68 -2.99
C PHE A 608 24.68 -22.60 -1.51
N GLU A 609 23.75 -22.25 -0.62
CA GLU A 609 24.02 -22.24 0.82
C GLU A 609 24.28 -23.66 1.32
N LEU A 610 23.49 -24.63 0.86
CA LEU A 610 23.60 -26.04 1.25
C LEU A 610 24.92 -26.65 0.78
N ILE A 611 25.32 -26.40 -0.46
CA ILE A 611 26.60 -26.86 -1.02
C ILE A 611 27.78 -26.33 -0.19
N LEU A 612 27.77 -25.04 0.18
CA LEU A 612 28.84 -24.46 0.98
C LEU A 612 28.87 -25.02 2.41
N ILE A 613 27.71 -25.32 3.01
CA ILE A 613 27.63 -25.98 4.32
C ILE A 613 28.24 -27.39 4.23
N LEU A 614 27.88 -28.16 3.21
CA LEU A 614 28.39 -29.51 3.01
C LEU A 614 29.89 -29.53 2.74
N GLU A 615 30.37 -28.66 1.84
CA GLU A 615 31.79 -28.55 1.49
C GLU A 615 32.65 -28.25 2.73
N GLN A 616 32.23 -27.28 3.55
CA GLN A 616 32.94 -26.99 4.80
C GLN A 616 32.85 -28.17 5.78
N TYR A 617 31.67 -28.76 5.97
CA TYR A 617 31.51 -29.85 6.93
C TYR A 617 32.34 -31.09 6.52
N TRP A 618 32.46 -31.38 5.22
CA TRP A 618 33.32 -32.43 4.69
C TRP A 618 34.79 -32.16 4.96
N ALA A 619 35.25 -30.93 4.76
CA ALA A 619 36.62 -30.52 5.07
C ALA A 619 36.91 -30.61 6.58
N ASP A 620 36.02 -30.06 7.42
CA ASP A 620 36.18 -29.98 8.88
C ASP A 620 36.18 -31.37 9.54
N LYS A 621 35.40 -32.33 9.00
CA LYS A 621 35.29 -33.70 9.52
C LYS A 621 36.11 -34.73 8.74
N SER A 622 36.82 -34.33 7.69
CA SER A 622 37.58 -35.20 6.77
C SER A 622 36.78 -36.43 6.32
N LEU A 623 35.58 -36.20 5.78
CA LEU A 623 34.72 -37.26 5.27
C LEU A 623 35.10 -37.64 3.84
N ASN A 624 35.11 -38.95 3.54
CA ASN A 624 35.46 -39.50 2.22
C ASN A 624 34.25 -39.99 1.41
N TYR A 625 33.03 -39.62 1.78
CA TYR A 625 31.82 -40.00 1.04
C TYR A 625 31.59 -39.06 -0.16
N PRO A 626 31.20 -39.56 -1.34
CA PRO A 626 30.97 -38.71 -2.51
C PRO A 626 29.68 -37.89 -2.37
N ILE A 627 29.75 -36.63 -2.81
CA ILE A 627 28.60 -35.73 -2.95
C ILE A 627 28.38 -35.47 -4.45
N PHE A 628 27.16 -35.71 -4.94
CA PHE A 628 26.76 -35.45 -6.31
C PHE A 628 25.76 -34.31 -6.37
N PHE A 629 25.96 -33.36 -7.28
CA PHE A 629 24.99 -32.34 -7.63
C PHE A 629 24.46 -32.63 -9.03
N LEU A 630 23.19 -33.04 -9.10
CA LEU A 630 22.55 -33.58 -10.29
C LEU A 630 21.42 -32.66 -10.77
N THR A 631 21.69 -31.90 -11.84
CA THR A 631 20.73 -31.03 -12.55
C THR A 631 21.14 -30.96 -14.03
N TYR A 632 20.22 -30.64 -14.94
CA TYR A 632 20.58 -30.54 -16.37
C TYR A 632 21.55 -29.39 -16.67
N VAL A 633 21.67 -28.43 -15.75
CA VAL A 633 22.41 -27.18 -15.90
C VAL A 633 23.51 -27.02 -14.84
N ALA A 634 23.93 -28.12 -14.19
CA ALA A 634 24.78 -28.08 -12.99
C ALA A 634 26.10 -27.31 -13.21
N SER A 635 26.83 -27.62 -14.27
CA SER A 635 28.12 -27.00 -14.60
C SER A 635 27.97 -25.50 -14.87
N SER A 636 27.05 -25.13 -15.77
CA SER A 636 26.77 -23.73 -16.13
C SER A 636 26.34 -22.91 -14.93
N THR A 637 25.49 -23.47 -14.06
CA THR A 637 25.01 -22.80 -12.85
C THR A 637 26.16 -22.41 -11.93
N ILE A 638 27.03 -23.37 -11.60
CA ILE A 638 28.17 -23.12 -10.72
C ILE A 638 29.20 -22.19 -11.36
N ASP A 639 29.40 -22.27 -12.68
CA ASP A 639 30.32 -21.38 -13.39
C ASP A 639 29.86 -19.90 -13.38
N TYR A 640 28.56 -19.63 -13.53
CA TYR A 640 28.04 -18.28 -13.33
C TYR A 640 28.20 -17.80 -11.88
N VAL A 641 27.89 -18.65 -10.90
CA VAL A 641 28.01 -18.29 -9.48
C VAL A 641 29.45 -17.95 -9.12
N LYS A 642 30.45 -18.64 -9.69
CA LYS A 642 31.87 -18.30 -9.52
C LYS A 642 32.19 -16.88 -9.99
N SER A 643 31.46 -16.34 -10.97
CA SER A 643 31.65 -14.97 -11.49
C SER A 643 30.93 -13.90 -10.66
N PHE A 644 29.85 -14.23 -9.95
CA PHE A 644 29.01 -13.27 -9.21
C PHE A 644 29.50 -12.93 -7.80
N LEU A 645 30.82 -12.98 -7.53
CA LEU A 645 31.36 -12.73 -6.19
C LEU A 645 30.99 -11.34 -5.63
N GLU A 646 30.84 -10.34 -6.50
CA GLU A 646 30.40 -8.98 -6.15
C GLU A 646 28.96 -8.89 -5.62
N TRP A 647 28.11 -9.89 -5.91
CA TRP A 647 26.72 -9.98 -5.46
C TRP A 647 26.58 -10.74 -4.14
N MET A 648 27.67 -11.32 -3.64
CA MET A 648 27.70 -12.16 -2.45
C MET A 648 27.99 -11.36 -1.18
N SER A 649 28.00 -12.06 -0.04
CA SER A 649 28.28 -11.49 1.27
C SER A 649 29.67 -10.85 1.31
N ASP A 650 29.83 -9.74 2.03
CA ASP A 650 31.11 -8.98 2.09
C ASP A 650 32.30 -9.83 2.58
N SER A 651 32.00 -10.95 3.24
CA SER A 651 33.00 -11.93 3.70
C SER A 651 33.68 -12.65 2.55
N ILE A 652 32.95 -12.96 1.48
CA ILE A 652 33.47 -13.74 0.35
C ILE A 652 34.47 -12.93 -0.48
N PRO A 653 34.15 -11.71 -0.96
CA PRO A 653 35.12 -10.88 -1.68
C PRO A 653 36.37 -10.58 -0.84
N LYS A 654 36.21 -10.26 0.46
CA LYS A 654 37.35 -10.04 1.35
C LYS A 654 38.26 -11.26 1.50
N SER A 655 37.66 -12.46 1.60
CA SER A 655 38.42 -13.71 1.64
C SER A 655 39.10 -14.00 0.30
N PHE A 656 38.45 -13.68 -0.82
CA PHE A 656 39.01 -13.83 -2.16
C PHE A 656 40.18 -12.86 -2.40
N GLU A 657 40.08 -11.61 -1.95
CA GLU A 657 41.18 -10.63 -2.00
C GLU A 657 42.42 -11.11 -1.24
N GLN A 658 42.22 -11.80 -0.10
CA GLN A 658 43.31 -12.30 0.74
C GLN A 658 43.90 -13.63 0.23
N ASN A 659 43.06 -14.61 -0.03
CA ASN A 659 43.48 -15.99 -0.30
C ASN A 659 43.49 -16.34 -1.80
N ARG A 660 42.87 -15.52 -2.66
CA ARG A 660 42.64 -15.78 -4.10
C ARG A 660 41.93 -17.10 -4.41
N GLU A 661 41.27 -17.69 -3.42
CA GLU A 661 40.48 -18.90 -3.59
C GLU A 661 38.99 -18.55 -3.69
N ASN A 662 38.34 -19.02 -4.76
CA ASN A 662 36.90 -18.87 -4.92
C ASN A 662 36.17 -19.92 -4.06
N PRO A 663 35.22 -19.54 -3.19
CA PRO A 663 34.47 -20.49 -2.36
C PRO A 663 33.68 -21.55 -3.14
N PHE A 664 33.30 -21.24 -4.39
CA PHE A 664 32.56 -22.14 -5.28
C PHE A 664 33.47 -22.98 -6.18
N LEU A 665 34.79 -22.99 -5.92
CA LEU A 665 35.69 -24.00 -6.44
C LEU A 665 35.61 -25.26 -5.57
N LEU A 666 34.51 -25.99 -5.71
CA LEU A 666 34.16 -27.14 -4.89
C LEU A 666 35.13 -28.30 -5.13
N LYS A 667 35.67 -28.89 -4.05
CA LYS A 667 36.61 -30.01 -4.11
C LYS A 667 35.94 -31.36 -3.86
N ASN A 668 34.89 -31.40 -3.04
CA ASN A 668 34.23 -32.66 -2.67
C ASN A 668 32.93 -32.93 -3.45
N VAL A 669 32.41 -31.94 -4.19
CA VAL A 669 31.16 -32.05 -4.95
C VAL A 669 31.45 -32.34 -6.41
N THR A 670 30.84 -33.40 -6.93
CA THR A 670 30.91 -33.78 -8.35
C THR A 670 29.62 -33.38 -9.07
N PHE A 671 29.74 -32.72 -10.22
CA PHE A 671 28.58 -32.30 -11.03
C PHE A 671 28.18 -33.41 -11.99
N LEU A 672 26.89 -33.73 -12.03
CA LEU A 672 26.31 -34.71 -12.94
C LEU A 672 25.19 -34.04 -13.73
N ILE A 673 25.09 -34.37 -15.02
CA ILE A 673 24.07 -33.81 -15.93
C ILE A 673 22.99 -34.86 -16.22
N ASN A 674 23.37 -36.14 -16.18
CA ASN A 674 22.50 -37.25 -16.52
C ASN A 674 22.40 -38.26 -15.37
N LYS A 675 21.21 -38.85 -15.21
CA LYS A 675 20.99 -39.92 -14.22
C LYS A 675 21.88 -41.15 -14.46
N SER A 676 22.17 -41.48 -15.72
CA SER A 676 23.02 -42.63 -16.05
C SER A 676 24.44 -42.53 -15.48
N GLU A 677 24.97 -41.32 -15.28
CA GLU A 677 26.26 -41.12 -14.63
C GLU A 677 26.20 -41.43 -13.12
N LEU A 678 25.04 -41.15 -12.49
CA LEU A 678 24.79 -41.53 -11.10
C LEU A 678 24.67 -43.05 -10.94
N ASP A 679 24.03 -43.72 -11.90
CA ASP A 679 23.90 -45.19 -11.91
C ASP A 679 25.25 -45.89 -12.09
N ASN A 680 26.18 -45.27 -12.84
CA ASN A 680 27.55 -45.75 -13.02
C ASN A 680 28.50 -45.38 -11.87
N ALA A 681 28.05 -44.56 -10.92
CA ALA A 681 28.88 -44.11 -9.81
C ALA A 681 29.15 -45.26 -8.82
N PRO A 682 30.28 -45.24 -8.08
CA PRO A 682 30.69 -46.33 -7.20
C PRO A 682 29.59 -46.79 -6.23
N ASP A 683 29.47 -48.10 -6.03
CA ASP A 683 28.56 -48.70 -5.06
C ASP A 683 28.99 -48.32 -3.64
N GLY A 684 28.08 -47.68 -2.89
CA GLY A 684 28.34 -47.23 -1.53
C GLY A 684 27.44 -46.06 -1.11
N PRO A 685 27.47 -45.68 0.19
CA PRO A 685 26.70 -44.56 0.71
C PRO A 685 27.13 -43.25 0.06
N LYS A 686 26.17 -42.53 -0.51
CA LYS A 686 26.38 -41.28 -1.26
C LYS A 686 25.35 -40.22 -0.88
N VAL A 687 25.71 -38.95 -1.08
CA VAL A 687 24.80 -37.81 -0.94
C VAL A 687 24.48 -37.29 -2.34
N VAL A 688 23.20 -37.17 -2.67
CA VAL A 688 22.75 -36.62 -3.95
C VAL A 688 21.87 -35.40 -3.71
N ILE A 689 22.33 -34.27 -4.23
CA ILE A 689 21.62 -33.00 -4.30
C ILE A 689 20.99 -32.96 -5.70
N ALA A 690 19.66 -33.07 -5.78
CA ALA A 690 18.96 -33.21 -7.05
C ALA A 690 17.96 -32.05 -7.26
N SER A 691 17.83 -31.59 -8.51
CA SER A 691 16.86 -30.55 -8.86
C SER A 691 15.42 -31.00 -8.65
N MET A 692 14.53 -30.02 -8.46
CA MET A 692 13.09 -30.11 -8.22
C MET A 692 12.74 -30.45 -6.76
N ALA A 693 12.63 -29.41 -5.93
CA ALA A 693 12.29 -29.57 -4.52
C ALA A 693 10.87 -30.11 -4.26
N SER A 694 9.94 -29.92 -5.20
CA SER A 694 8.55 -30.37 -5.10
C SER A 694 8.37 -31.89 -5.24
N LEU A 695 9.37 -32.61 -5.75
CA LEU A 695 9.29 -34.03 -6.10
C LEU A 695 8.16 -34.36 -7.09
N GLU A 696 7.72 -33.41 -7.92
CA GLU A 696 6.73 -33.68 -8.99
C GLU A 696 7.37 -34.19 -10.27
N VAL A 697 8.52 -33.62 -10.62
CA VAL A 697 9.27 -33.92 -11.85
C VAL A 697 10.78 -33.88 -11.56
N GLY A 698 11.61 -34.23 -12.55
CA GLY A 698 13.07 -34.11 -12.46
C GLY A 698 13.74 -35.24 -11.68
N PHE A 699 15.04 -35.07 -11.42
CA PHE A 699 15.88 -36.14 -10.88
C PHE A 699 15.54 -36.50 -9.43
N SER A 700 15.10 -35.53 -8.63
CA SER A 700 14.73 -35.76 -7.23
C SER A 700 13.55 -36.74 -7.11
N HIS A 701 12.54 -36.62 -8.00
CA HIS A 701 11.39 -37.51 -8.07
C HIS A 701 11.83 -38.95 -8.39
N ASP A 702 12.66 -39.12 -9.42
CA ASP A 702 13.11 -40.44 -9.86
C ASP A 702 13.93 -41.16 -8.79
N ILE A 703 14.83 -40.44 -8.12
CA ILE A 703 15.65 -40.99 -7.04
C ILE A 703 14.78 -41.30 -5.82
N PHE A 704 13.80 -40.45 -5.51
CA PHE A 704 12.87 -40.70 -4.42
C PHE A 704 12.10 -42.02 -4.60
N VAL A 705 11.55 -42.26 -5.80
CA VAL A 705 10.80 -43.49 -6.10
C VAL A 705 11.67 -44.74 -5.88
N GLU A 706 12.95 -44.68 -6.26
CA GLU A 706 13.90 -45.79 -6.09
C GLU A 706 14.33 -45.98 -4.63
N TRP A 707 14.59 -44.90 -3.90
CA TRP A 707 15.22 -44.95 -2.59
C TRP A 707 14.22 -45.02 -1.43
N ALA A 708 12.96 -44.65 -1.65
CA ALA A 708 11.93 -44.58 -0.61
C ALA A 708 11.64 -45.91 0.08
N SER A 709 11.83 -47.04 -0.63
CA SER A 709 11.55 -48.38 -0.10
C SER A 709 12.61 -48.92 0.86
N ASP A 710 13.80 -48.30 0.93
CA ASP A 710 14.87 -48.71 1.85
C ASP A 710 14.87 -47.84 3.11
N ALA A 711 14.78 -48.49 4.27
CA ALA A 711 14.77 -47.83 5.58
C ALA A 711 16.11 -47.24 6.00
N LYS A 712 17.21 -47.59 5.31
CA LYS A 712 18.53 -46.99 5.56
C LYS A 712 18.67 -45.60 4.95
N ASN A 713 17.90 -45.32 3.89
CA ASN A 713 18.01 -44.06 3.16
C ASN A 713 17.35 -42.92 3.93
N LEU A 714 17.84 -41.71 3.67
CA LEU A 714 17.32 -40.46 4.20
C LEU A 714 16.91 -39.55 3.03
N VAL A 715 15.72 -38.98 3.13
CA VAL A 715 15.29 -37.86 2.29
C VAL A 715 15.13 -36.66 3.20
N LEU A 716 15.97 -35.64 2.99
CA LEU A 716 16.05 -34.47 3.84
C LEU A 716 15.56 -33.25 3.08
N PHE A 717 14.39 -32.75 3.45
CA PHE A 717 13.80 -31.54 2.88
C PHE A 717 14.38 -30.30 3.53
N THR A 718 14.89 -29.38 2.72
CA THR A 718 15.51 -28.13 3.19
C THR A 718 14.58 -26.92 3.11
N GLU A 719 13.45 -27.06 2.42
CA GLU A 719 12.42 -26.05 2.26
C GLU A 719 11.02 -26.65 2.33
N ARG A 720 10.02 -25.85 2.68
CA ARG A 720 8.62 -26.26 2.68
C ARG A 720 8.15 -26.47 1.24
N GLY A 721 7.62 -27.66 0.96
CA GLY A 721 7.07 -27.96 -0.35
C GLY A 721 5.87 -27.05 -0.69
N GLN A 722 5.75 -26.65 -1.96
CA GLN A 722 4.60 -25.89 -2.44
C GLN A 722 3.30 -26.65 -2.17
N PHE A 723 2.18 -25.92 -2.03
CA PHE A 723 0.88 -26.54 -1.80
C PHE A 723 0.52 -27.52 -2.92
N ALA A 724 -0.12 -28.63 -2.55
CA ALA A 724 -0.52 -29.72 -3.46
C ALA A 724 0.63 -30.50 -4.13
N THR A 725 1.88 -30.38 -3.66
CA THR A 725 3.00 -31.20 -4.16
C THR A 725 3.27 -32.46 -3.33
N LEU A 726 3.95 -33.45 -3.91
CA LEU A 726 4.40 -34.67 -3.26
C LEU A 726 5.32 -34.36 -2.07
N ALA A 727 6.25 -33.43 -2.21
CA ALA A 727 7.11 -32.99 -1.11
C ALA A 727 6.29 -32.48 0.09
N ARG A 728 5.25 -31.68 -0.16
CA ARG A 728 4.36 -31.15 0.90
C ARG A 728 3.58 -32.27 1.60
N ILE A 729 3.14 -33.28 0.86
CA ILE A 729 2.45 -34.47 1.41
C ILE A 729 3.41 -35.30 2.29
N LEU A 730 4.66 -35.45 1.88
CA LEU A 730 5.69 -36.20 2.61
C LEU A 730 6.17 -35.48 3.89
N GLN A 731 6.04 -34.15 3.93
CA GLN A 731 6.38 -33.33 5.11
C GLN A 731 5.29 -33.32 6.19
N ALA A 732 4.14 -33.98 5.99
CA ALA A 732 3.09 -34.07 7.00
C ALA A 732 3.53 -34.87 8.24
N ASP A 733 2.99 -34.54 9.42
CA ASP A 733 3.27 -35.25 10.67
C ASP A 733 2.00 -35.99 11.18
N PRO A 734 1.97 -37.33 11.23
CA PRO A 734 3.01 -38.26 10.78
C PRO A 734 3.05 -38.40 9.24
N PRO A 735 4.21 -38.74 8.65
CA PRO A 735 4.33 -38.88 7.21
C PRO A 735 3.55 -40.11 6.68
N PRO A 736 3.07 -40.07 5.43
CA PRO A 736 2.33 -41.18 4.83
C PRO A 736 3.22 -42.40 4.63
N LYS A 737 2.71 -43.58 4.97
CA LYS A 737 3.45 -44.86 4.82
C LYS A 737 3.52 -45.36 3.38
N ALA A 738 2.60 -44.92 2.53
CA ALA A 738 2.57 -45.27 1.12
C ALA A 738 1.98 -44.11 0.33
N VAL A 739 2.54 -43.83 -0.84
CA VAL A 739 2.07 -42.76 -1.73
C VAL A 739 1.92 -43.31 -3.15
N LYS A 740 0.87 -42.87 -3.85
CA LYS A 740 0.69 -43.16 -5.26
C LYS A 740 1.44 -42.11 -6.07
N VAL A 741 2.30 -42.57 -6.97
CA VAL A 741 3.19 -41.72 -7.77
C VAL A 741 3.12 -42.20 -9.22
N ALA A 742 3.02 -41.27 -10.17
CA ALA A 742 3.06 -41.58 -11.59
C ALA A 742 4.51 -41.48 -12.05
N MET A 743 5.10 -42.61 -12.46
CA MET A 743 6.43 -42.63 -13.05
C MET A 743 6.29 -42.61 -14.56
N SER A 744 6.71 -41.51 -15.17
CA SER A 744 6.70 -41.32 -16.61
C SER A 744 8.12 -41.27 -17.14
N LYS A 745 8.39 -41.94 -18.25
CA LYS A 745 9.69 -41.92 -18.91
C LYS A 745 9.53 -41.81 -20.42
N ARG A 746 10.32 -40.94 -21.04
CA ARG A 746 10.47 -40.87 -22.48
C ARG A 746 11.33 -42.03 -22.99
N VAL A 747 10.78 -42.81 -23.90
CA VAL A 747 11.41 -44.00 -24.49
C VAL A 747 11.44 -43.81 -26.01
N PRO A 748 12.58 -44.07 -26.70
CA PRO A 748 12.66 -43.97 -28.15
C PRO A 748 11.67 -44.92 -28.84
N LEU A 749 11.12 -44.51 -29.97
CA LEU A 749 10.27 -45.35 -30.82
C LEU A 749 11.12 -46.46 -31.44
N VAL A 750 10.61 -47.69 -31.45
CA VAL A 750 11.32 -48.86 -32.00
C VAL A 750 10.36 -49.67 -32.88
N GLY A 751 10.86 -50.24 -33.98
CA GLY A 751 10.11 -51.17 -34.84
C GLY A 751 9.06 -50.47 -35.71
N GLU A 752 7.84 -51.00 -35.73
CA GLU A 752 6.73 -50.50 -36.56
C GLU A 752 6.32 -49.05 -36.21
N GLU A 753 6.42 -48.65 -34.93
CA GLU A 753 6.09 -47.30 -34.48
C GLU A 753 7.05 -46.25 -35.06
N LEU A 754 8.34 -46.59 -35.20
CA LEU A 754 9.35 -45.72 -35.80
C LEU A 754 9.09 -45.55 -37.30
N ILE A 755 8.78 -46.63 -38.00
CA ILE A 755 8.47 -46.62 -39.44
C ILE A 755 7.24 -45.76 -39.70
N ALA A 756 6.17 -45.94 -38.93
CA ALA A 756 4.96 -45.13 -39.06
C ALA A 756 5.22 -43.64 -38.79
N TYR A 757 6.05 -43.32 -37.79
CA TYR A 757 6.44 -41.94 -37.50
C TYR A 757 7.26 -41.33 -38.64
N GLU A 758 8.23 -42.05 -39.20
CA GLU A 758 9.05 -41.59 -40.33
C GLU A 758 8.20 -41.39 -41.59
N GLU A 759 7.25 -42.28 -41.86
CA GLU A 759 6.29 -42.13 -42.96
C GLU A 759 5.40 -40.89 -42.78
N GLU A 760 4.89 -40.65 -41.58
CA GLU A 760 4.07 -39.48 -41.25
C GLU A 760 4.88 -38.18 -41.36
N GLN A 761 6.10 -38.14 -40.83
CA GLN A 761 6.98 -36.97 -40.96
C GLN A 761 7.34 -36.69 -42.42
N ASN A 762 7.57 -37.74 -43.22
CA ASN A 762 7.78 -37.58 -44.65
C ASN A 762 6.52 -37.08 -45.37
N ARG A 763 5.33 -37.44 -44.90
CA ARG A 763 4.06 -36.90 -45.41
C ARG A 763 3.92 -35.43 -45.05
N ILE A 764 4.17 -35.05 -43.80
CA ILE A 764 4.12 -33.65 -43.33
C ILE A 764 5.13 -32.80 -44.09
N LYS A 765 6.39 -33.24 -44.23
CA LYS A 765 7.40 -32.54 -45.04
C LYS A 765 6.98 -32.38 -46.51
N LYS A 766 6.35 -33.40 -47.10
CA LYS A 766 5.79 -33.31 -48.46
C LYS A 766 4.65 -32.30 -48.54
N GLU A 767 3.77 -32.24 -47.55
CA GLU A 767 2.69 -31.25 -47.49
C GLU A 767 3.21 -29.83 -47.24
N GLU A 768 4.18 -29.65 -46.36
CA GLU A 768 4.82 -28.35 -46.08
C GLU A 768 5.61 -27.84 -47.28
N THR A 769 6.36 -28.71 -47.97
CA THR A 769 7.01 -28.34 -49.23
C THR A 769 5.99 -28.00 -50.30
N LEU A 770 4.86 -28.73 -50.40
CA LEU A 770 3.76 -28.39 -51.28
C LEU A 770 3.12 -27.03 -50.94
N LYS A 771 2.87 -26.77 -49.64
CA LYS A 771 2.33 -25.49 -49.15
C LYS A 771 3.33 -24.35 -49.36
N ALA A 772 4.62 -24.57 -49.14
CA ALA A 772 5.65 -23.57 -49.40
C ALA A 772 5.77 -23.28 -50.91
N THR A 773 5.66 -24.29 -51.78
CA THR A 773 5.57 -24.08 -53.22
C THR A 773 4.28 -23.36 -53.61
N LEU A 774 3.13 -23.70 -53.02
CA LEU A 774 1.86 -23.03 -53.26
C LEU A 774 1.88 -21.57 -52.78
N ILE A 775 2.46 -21.27 -51.62
CA ILE A 775 2.66 -19.89 -51.13
C ILE A 775 3.63 -19.14 -52.03
N LYS A 776 4.68 -19.81 -52.52
CA LYS A 776 5.62 -19.23 -53.50
C LYS A 776 4.97 -19.01 -54.87
N GLU A 777 3.99 -19.85 -55.24
CA GLU A 777 3.16 -19.70 -56.42
C GLU A 777 2.05 -18.65 -56.23
N GLU A 778 1.48 -18.48 -55.03
CA GLU A 778 0.51 -17.42 -54.69
C GLU A 778 1.18 -16.05 -54.55
N THR A 779 2.41 -16.00 -54.02
CA THR A 779 3.23 -14.78 -54.03
C THR A 779 3.73 -14.43 -55.43
N LYS A 780 3.92 -15.41 -56.31
CA LYS A 780 4.09 -15.19 -57.76
C LYS A 780 2.77 -14.77 -58.44
N ALA A 781 1.63 -15.38 -58.11
CA ALA A 781 0.33 -15.09 -58.71
C ALA A 781 -0.24 -13.72 -58.28
N SER A 782 0.16 -13.20 -57.10
CA SER A 782 -0.11 -11.81 -56.69
C SER A 782 0.84 -10.80 -57.34
N HIS A 783 1.90 -11.24 -58.03
CA HIS A 783 2.71 -10.41 -58.94
C HIS A 783 2.28 -10.54 -60.42
N ASP A 784 1.47 -11.55 -60.78
CA ASP A 784 0.99 -11.79 -62.16
C ASP A 784 -0.48 -11.40 -62.39
N ALA A 785 -1.10 -10.64 -61.48
CA ALA A 785 -2.35 -9.94 -61.74
C ALA A 785 -2.10 -8.63 -62.54
N ASP A 786 -1.32 -8.74 -63.62
CA ASP A 786 -1.29 -7.84 -64.76
C ASP A 786 -0.51 -8.55 -65.87
N ILE A 787 -1.23 -9.26 -66.76
CA ILE A 787 -1.05 -9.38 -68.22
C ILE A 787 -1.65 -10.70 -68.75
N ASP A 788 -2.42 -10.56 -69.82
CA ASP A 788 -3.33 -11.49 -70.47
C ASP A 788 -2.73 -12.79 -71.08
N ALA A 789 -3.56 -13.84 -71.00
CA ALA A 789 -3.93 -14.85 -72.01
C ALA A 789 -2.86 -15.65 -72.79
N SER A 790 -2.80 -16.98 -72.55
CA SER A 790 -3.28 -18.01 -73.50
C SER A 790 -2.90 -19.46 -73.09
N ASP A 791 -3.93 -20.30 -72.97
CA ASP A 791 -4.08 -21.77 -73.07
C ASP A 791 -3.00 -22.60 -73.83
N PRO A 792 -2.96 -23.95 -73.73
CA PRO A 792 -2.83 -24.83 -72.55
C PRO A 792 -1.81 -25.99 -72.81
N MET A 793 -1.81 -27.01 -71.93
CA MET A 793 -1.68 -28.47 -72.21
C MET A 793 -0.43 -29.27 -71.74
N VAL A 794 -0.76 -30.30 -70.91
CA VAL A 794 -0.28 -31.72 -70.89
C VAL A 794 1.09 -31.96 -70.22
N VAL A 795 1.17 -32.52 -68.99
CA VAL A 795 0.97 -33.94 -68.56
C VAL A 795 1.98 -34.83 -69.32
N ASP A 796 2.92 -35.61 -68.76
CA ASP A 796 2.94 -36.38 -67.53
C ASP A 796 4.32 -37.07 -67.40
N VAL A 797 4.58 -37.51 -66.17
CA VAL A 797 5.13 -38.84 -65.80
C VAL A 797 6.62 -39.16 -66.00
N SER A 798 7.10 -39.74 -64.90
CA SER A 798 8.13 -40.78 -64.74
C SER A 798 9.59 -40.38 -64.87
N ASN A 799 10.51 -40.91 -64.08
CA ASN A 799 10.49 -41.62 -62.80
C ASN A 799 11.98 -41.86 -62.47
N THR A 800 12.24 -42.31 -61.25
CA THR A 800 13.33 -43.23 -60.89
C THR A 800 14.79 -42.76 -60.85
N HIS A 801 15.24 -42.67 -59.59
CA HIS A 801 16.33 -43.46 -58.99
C HIS A 801 17.80 -43.02 -59.10
N ALA A 802 18.37 -43.01 -57.90
CA ALA A 802 19.68 -43.52 -57.48
C ALA A 802 20.89 -42.56 -57.59
N LEU A 803 21.35 -42.16 -56.40
CA LEU A 803 22.72 -42.24 -55.86
C LEU A 803 23.78 -42.96 -56.74
N PRO A 804 25.10 -42.75 -56.51
CA PRO A 804 25.79 -41.80 -55.62
C PRO A 804 27.04 -41.13 -56.26
N ASP A 805 27.78 -40.40 -55.42
CA ASP A 805 29.25 -40.39 -55.37
C ASP A 805 30.07 -39.34 -56.16
N VAL A 806 30.86 -38.63 -55.34
CA VAL A 806 32.32 -38.40 -55.47
C VAL A 806 32.82 -37.05 -56.02
N ALA A 807 33.56 -36.40 -55.12
CA ALA A 807 34.75 -35.54 -55.26
C ALA A 807 34.63 -34.22 -56.04
N GLY A 808 34.99 -33.13 -55.35
CA GLY A 808 35.39 -31.85 -55.96
C GLY A 808 36.79 -31.95 -56.57
N PRO A 809 37.61 -30.88 -56.50
CA PRO A 809 37.33 -29.45 -56.54
C PRO A 809 38.03 -28.81 -57.76
N HIS A 810 37.85 -27.51 -58.00
CA HIS A 810 38.92 -26.56 -58.40
C HIS A 810 38.30 -25.21 -58.80
N GLY A 811 38.81 -24.15 -58.19
CA GLY A 811 38.35 -22.77 -58.39
C GLY A 811 39.19 -21.95 -59.35
N GLY A 812 38.86 -20.65 -59.35
CA GLY A 812 39.75 -19.54 -59.69
C GLY A 812 39.54 -18.89 -61.06
N GLY A 813 39.32 -17.56 -61.06
CA GLY A 813 39.84 -16.68 -62.11
C GLY A 813 38.93 -15.56 -62.65
N TYR A 814 39.02 -14.39 -62.01
CA TYR A 814 38.78 -13.00 -62.47
C TYR A 814 38.78 -12.64 -63.98
N ARG A 815 37.96 -11.65 -64.39
CA ARG A 815 38.37 -10.25 -64.72
C ARG A 815 37.28 -9.40 -65.41
N ASP A 816 37.10 -8.19 -64.86
CA ASP A 816 36.85 -6.85 -65.43
C ASP A 816 35.94 -6.62 -66.67
N ILE A 817 34.99 -5.68 -66.55
CA ILE A 817 34.98 -4.32 -67.18
C ILE A 817 33.57 -3.70 -67.05
N LEU A 818 33.49 -2.52 -66.43
CA LEU A 818 32.36 -1.58 -66.48
C LEU A 818 32.17 -1.02 -67.91
N ILE A 819 30.92 -0.88 -68.37
CA ILE A 819 30.39 0.33 -69.03
C ILE A 819 28.85 0.31 -68.97
N ASP A 820 28.35 1.50 -68.67
CA ASP A 820 26.99 1.97 -68.50
C ASP A 820 26.11 1.87 -69.77
N GLY A 821 24.82 1.61 -69.56
CA GLY A 821 23.73 1.88 -70.51
C GLY A 821 23.59 0.93 -71.71
N PHE A 822 22.74 -0.09 -71.60
CA PHE A 822 21.76 -0.51 -72.62
C PHE A 822 20.92 -1.67 -72.04
N VAL A 823 19.61 -1.44 -71.86
CA VAL A 823 18.64 -2.46 -71.46
C VAL A 823 18.02 -3.09 -72.72
N PRO A 824 18.14 -4.41 -72.96
CA PRO A 824 17.28 -5.13 -73.88
C PRO A 824 16.07 -5.77 -73.16
N SER A 825 15.00 -5.91 -73.93
CA SER A 825 13.64 -6.27 -73.51
C SER A 825 13.42 -7.73 -73.11
N SER A 826 12.34 -7.93 -72.35
CA SER A 826 11.88 -9.09 -71.57
C SER A 826 11.48 -10.39 -72.32
N THR A 827 12.17 -10.80 -73.39
CA THR A 827 11.84 -12.08 -74.09
C THR A 827 13.06 -12.84 -74.67
N SER A 828 14.17 -12.90 -73.93
CA SER A 828 15.25 -13.87 -74.23
C SER A 828 15.31 -14.96 -73.17
N VAL A 829 15.02 -16.17 -73.62
CA VAL A 829 15.20 -17.45 -72.96
C VAL A 829 16.55 -17.52 -72.23
N ALA A 830 16.52 -17.92 -70.95
CA ALA A 830 17.70 -18.14 -70.12
C ALA A 830 18.69 -19.10 -70.82
N PRO A 831 20.01 -18.88 -70.70
CA PRO A 831 20.97 -19.91 -71.05
C PRO A 831 20.79 -21.11 -70.13
N MET A 832 20.95 -22.28 -70.73
CA MET A 832 20.70 -23.62 -70.22
C MET A 832 21.67 -24.08 -69.11
N PHE A 833 22.27 -23.16 -68.35
CA PHE A 833 23.14 -23.47 -67.20
C PHE A 833 23.04 -22.38 -66.11
N PRO A 834 23.06 -22.75 -64.82
CA PRO A 834 22.93 -21.81 -63.72
C PRO A 834 24.14 -20.86 -63.65
N PHE A 835 23.86 -19.56 -63.78
CA PHE A 835 24.75 -18.46 -63.43
C PHE A 835 24.53 -18.13 -61.95
N TYR A 836 25.60 -18.13 -61.16
CA TYR A 836 25.57 -17.71 -59.76
C TYR A 836 26.12 -16.28 -59.67
N ASP A 837 25.31 -15.35 -59.16
CA ASP A 837 25.75 -14.00 -58.83
C ASP A 837 26.30 -14.01 -57.39
N ASN A 838 27.58 -13.69 -57.21
CA ASN A 838 28.19 -13.48 -55.90
C ASN A 838 28.43 -11.98 -55.71
N THR A 839 27.62 -11.34 -54.86
CA THR A 839 27.95 -10.05 -54.27
C THR A 839 28.86 -10.28 -53.06
N PHE A 840 30.09 -9.77 -53.10
CA PHE A 840 30.96 -9.72 -51.93
C PHE A 840 30.74 -8.41 -51.17
N GLU A 841 30.49 -8.50 -49.86
CA GLU A 841 30.59 -7.36 -48.96
C GLU A 841 32.06 -7.16 -48.56
N TRP A 842 32.50 -5.91 -48.58
CA TRP A 842 33.85 -5.48 -48.21
C TRP A 842 33.84 -4.99 -46.77
N ASP A 843 34.92 -5.20 -46.04
CA ASP A 843 35.13 -4.52 -44.76
C ASP A 843 35.81 -3.14 -44.95
N ASP A 844 35.83 -2.32 -43.88
CA ASP A 844 36.38 -0.95 -43.90
C ASP A 844 37.90 -0.86 -44.18
N PHE A 845 38.60 -2.00 -44.29
CA PHE A 845 40.03 -2.07 -44.57
C PHE A 845 40.36 -2.70 -45.94
N GLY A 846 39.35 -3.14 -46.69
CA GLY A 846 39.45 -3.50 -48.10
C GLY A 846 39.85 -4.95 -48.39
N GLU A 847 39.65 -5.87 -47.45
CA GLU A 847 39.73 -7.32 -47.73
C GLU A 847 38.35 -7.92 -48.03
N VAL A 848 38.33 -8.98 -48.85
CA VAL A 848 37.11 -9.63 -49.32
C VAL A 848 36.69 -10.69 -48.30
N ILE A 849 35.48 -10.57 -47.73
CA ILE A 849 34.93 -11.55 -46.79
C ILE A 849 34.49 -12.79 -47.60
N ASN A 850 35.19 -13.92 -47.42
CA ASN A 850 34.82 -15.20 -48.03
C ASN A 850 34.03 -16.05 -47.01
N PRO A 851 32.75 -16.37 -47.25
CA PRO A 851 31.91 -17.08 -46.28
C PRO A 851 32.43 -18.48 -45.90
N ASP A 852 33.16 -19.12 -46.81
CA ASP A 852 33.70 -20.48 -46.61
C ASP A 852 34.88 -20.53 -45.62
N ASP A 853 35.54 -19.40 -45.36
CA ASP A 853 36.62 -19.32 -44.36
C ASP A 853 36.07 -19.27 -42.92
N TYR A 854 34.75 -19.07 -42.77
CA TYR A 854 34.04 -19.07 -41.48
C TYR A 854 33.19 -20.32 -41.26
N VAL A 855 33.15 -21.26 -42.21
CA VAL A 855 32.52 -22.58 -42.02
C VAL A 855 33.54 -23.52 -41.41
N ILE A 856 33.39 -23.76 -40.11
CA ILE A 856 34.17 -24.76 -39.37
C ILE A 856 33.86 -26.14 -39.97
N LYS A 857 34.88 -26.85 -40.45
CA LYS A 857 34.76 -28.26 -40.81
C LYS A 857 34.78 -29.10 -39.54
N ASP A 858 33.80 -29.99 -39.40
CA ASP A 858 33.54 -30.81 -38.21
C ASP A 858 34.70 -31.71 -37.73
N GLU A 859 35.80 -31.83 -38.49
CA GLU A 859 36.89 -32.77 -38.18
C GLU A 859 38.11 -32.17 -37.43
N ASP A 860 38.21 -30.84 -37.27
CA ASP A 860 39.37 -30.20 -36.61
C ASP A 860 39.08 -29.66 -35.18
N MET A 861 37.95 -30.03 -34.58
CA MET A 861 37.52 -29.49 -33.27
C MET A 861 38.08 -30.22 -32.03
N ASP A 862 39.10 -31.08 -32.16
CA ASP A 862 39.61 -31.87 -31.01
C ASP A 862 41.03 -31.52 -30.53
N GLN A 863 41.81 -30.68 -31.22
CA GLN A 863 43.17 -30.35 -30.76
C GLN A 863 43.62 -28.95 -31.18
N THR A 864 43.20 -27.91 -30.45
CA THR A 864 44.03 -26.75 -30.00
C THR A 864 43.16 -25.58 -29.56
N GLY A 865 43.31 -25.13 -28.30
CA GLY A 865 42.61 -23.96 -27.79
C GLY A 865 43.09 -23.53 -26.42
N MET A 866 44.36 -23.10 -26.32
CA MET A 866 44.91 -22.46 -25.13
C MET A 866 45.09 -20.95 -25.41
N ASN A 867 44.44 -20.11 -24.58
CA ASN A 867 44.62 -18.67 -24.35
C ASN A 867 44.55 -17.70 -25.55
N VAL A 868 43.48 -16.90 -25.64
CA VAL A 868 43.50 -15.41 -25.60
C VAL A 868 42.14 -14.91 -25.08
N GLY A 869 42.14 -13.97 -24.14
CA GLY A 869 40.93 -13.44 -23.48
C GLY A 869 40.09 -12.48 -24.33
N GLY A 870 38.78 -12.59 -24.19
CA GLY A 870 37.75 -11.71 -24.74
C GLY A 870 36.36 -12.20 -24.32
N TYR A 871 35.48 -11.27 -23.93
CA TYR A 871 34.15 -11.50 -23.34
C TYR A 871 33.32 -12.58 -24.07
N SER A 872 32.99 -13.65 -23.36
CA SER A 872 32.11 -14.73 -23.83
C SER A 872 30.65 -14.34 -23.63
N ASP A 873 29.97 -14.05 -24.74
CA ASP A 873 28.52 -13.91 -24.79
C ASP A 873 27.84 -15.29 -24.66
N GLY A 874 26.70 -15.31 -23.97
CA GLY A 874 26.10 -16.51 -23.39
C GLY A 874 25.33 -17.39 -24.37
N LYS A 875 26.01 -18.01 -25.34
CA LYS A 875 25.45 -19.20 -25.99
C LYS A 875 25.57 -20.39 -25.04
N PHE A 876 24.42 -20.92 -24.62
CA PHE A 876 24.34 -22.28 -24.11
C PHE A 876 24.98 -23.18 -25.18
N ASP A 877 26.00 -23.95 -24.84
CA ASP A 877 26.73 -24.77 -25.81
C ASP A 877 25.71 -25.73 -26.47
N GLU A 878 25.36 -25.50 -27.74
CA GLU A 878 24.36 -26.27 -28.48
C GLU A 878 24.68 -27.78 -28.44
N GLY A 879 25.96 -28.13 -28.28
CA GLY A 879 26.43 -29.51 -28.06
C GLY A 879 25.90 -30.16 -26.78
N SER A 880 25.71 -29.40 -25.71
CA SER A 880 25.18 -29.91 -24.43
C SER A 880 23.66 -30.08 -24.48
N ALA A 881 22.93 -29.14 -25.09
CA ALA A 881 21.48 -29.24 -25.25
C ALA A 881 21.07 -30.35 -26.24
N SER A 882 21.84 -30.53 -27.32
CA SER A 882 21.62 -31.60 -28.31
C SER A 882 21.94 -33.00 -27.78
N MET A 883 22.84 -33.15 -26.80
CA MET A 883 23.07 -34.43 -26.12
C MET A 883 21.96 -34.77 -25.11
N ILE A 884 21.26 -33.78 -24.52
CA ILE A 884 20.19 -33.98 -23.52
C ILE A 884 18.84 -34.28 -24.20
N LEU A 885 18.58 -33.67 -25.34
CA LEU A 885 17.41 -33.94 -26.18
C LEU A 885 17.83 -34.90 -27.31
N ASP A 886 17.87 -36.21 -27.03
CA ASP A 886 18.11 -37.24 -28.05
C ASP A 886 17.14 -36.98 -29.21
N THR A 887 17.66 -36.59 -30.38
CA THR A 887 16.88 -36.20 -31.57
C THR A 887 16.10 -37.36 -32.17
N LYS A 888 16.25 -38.55 -31.59
CA LYS A 888 15.49 -39.75 -31.94
C LYS A 888 14.03 -39.58 -31.52
N PRO A 889 13.10 -39.93 -32.41
CA PRO A 889 11.69 -39.84 -32.10
C PRO A 889 11.35 -40.77 -30.94
N SER A 890 10.58 -40.26 -29.99
CA SER A 890 10.34 -40.90 -28.70
C SER A 890 8.91 -40.65 -28.23
N LYS A 891 8.40 -41.56 -27.39
CA LYS A 891 7.09 -41.43 -26.74
C LYS A 891 7.24 -41.45 -25.23
N VAL A 892 6.30 -40.82 -24.55
CA VAL A 892 6.21 -40.85 -23.08
C VAL A 892 5.36 -42.04 -22.66
N VAL A 893 5.89 -42.89 -21.79
CA VAL A 893 5.16 -44.01 -21.17
C VAL A 893 4.99 -43.69 -19.68
N SER A 894 3.74 -43.66 -19.20
CA SER A 894 3.41 -43.41 -17.79
C SER A 894 2.88 -44.66 -17.11
N ASN A 895 3.40 -44.95 -15.91
CA ASN A 895 2.96 -46.05 -15.06
C ASN A 895 2.62 -45.53 -13.65
N GLU A 896 1.43 -45.86 -13.15
CA GLU A 896 1.09 -45.57 -11.75
C GLU A 896 1.69 -46.62 -10.81
N LEU A 897 2.51 -46.16 -9.87
CA LEU A 897 3.19 -47.00 -8.88
C LEU A 897 2.75 -46.59 -7.47
N THR A 898 2.55 -47.56 -6.59
CA THR A 898 2.36 -47.31 -5.16
C THR A 898 3.68 -47.55 -4.44
N VAL A 899 4.35 -46.47 -4.04
CA VAL A 899 5.64 -46.50 -3.37
C VAL A 899 5.43 -46.64 -1.87
N GLN A 900 6.07 -47.63 -1.24
CA GLN A 900 6.09 -47.81 0.21
C GLN A 900 7.20 -46.94 0.79
N VAL A 901 6.84 -45.96 1.60
CA VAL A 901 7.78 -45.01 2.19
C VAL A 901 8.31 -45.60 3.50
N LYS A 902 9.51 -46.17 3.44
CA LYS A 902 10.24 -46.73 4.60
C LYS A 902 11.48 -45.93 4.97
N CYS A 903 12.02 -45.15 4.04
CA CYS A 903 13.14 -44.25 4.29
C CYS A 903 12.82 -43.24 5.40
N LEU A 904 13.87 -42.69 6.01
CA LEU A 904 13.74 -41.63 6.98
C LEU A 904 13.42 -40.31 6.26
N LEU A 905 12.34 -39.64 6.67
CA LEU A 905 11.96 -38.32 6.16
C LEU A 905 12.22 -37.27 7.24
N ILE A 906 13.01 -36.26 6.92
CA ILE A 906 13.30 -35.15 7.85
C ILE A 906 13.11 -33.83 7.11
N TYR A 907 12.42 -32.88 7.75
CA TYR A 907 12.36 -31.49 7.31
C TYR A 907 13.25 -30.63 8.21
N MET A 908 14.18 -29.91 7.60
CA MET A 908 15.02 -28.90 8.25
C MET A 908 14.87 -27.58 7.52
N ASP A 909 14.37 -26.56 8.23
CA ASP A 909 14.14 -25.22 7.66
C ASP A 909 15.47 -24.50 7.35
N PHE A 910 15.80 -24.46 6.05
CA PHE A 910 16.88 -23.72 5.39
C PHE A 910 16.36 -22.78 4.29
N GLU A 911 15.08 -22.38 4.34
CA GLU A 911 14.43 -21.52 3.34
C GLU A 911 15.10 -20.14 3.20
N GLY A 912 15.81 -19.67 4.22
CA GLY A 912 16.48 -18.37 4.17
C GLY A 912 15.48 -17.21 4.10
N ARG A 913 14.42 -17.24 4.91
CA ARG A 913 13.41 -16.18 5.08
C ARG A 913 13.36 -15.68 6.52
N SER A 914 12.83 -14.48 6.74
CA SER A 914 12.69 -13.88 8.07
C SER A 914 11.61 -14.59 8.92
N ASP A 915 11.88 -14.73 10.21
CA ASP A 915 10.92 -15.27 11.16
C ASP A 915 9.87 -14.23 11.60
N GLY A 916 8.76 -14.71 12.15
CA GLY A 916 7.62 -13.90 12.57
C GLY A 916 7.92 -12.88 13.66
N ARG A 917 8.97 -13.06 14.49
CA ARG A 917 9.38 -12.05 15.48
C ARG A 917 10.18 -10.94 14.81
N SER A 918 11.11 -11.32 13.95
CA SER A 918 11.98 -10.38 13.25
C SER A 918 11.18 -9.52 12.28
N ILE A 919 10.24 -10.08 11.50
CA ILE A 919 9.41 -9.28 10.59
C ILE A 919 8.59 -8.22 11.34
N LYS A 920 8.01 -8.57 12.50
CA LYS A 920 7.28 -7.62 13.36
C LYS A 920 8.19 -6.51 13.90
N SER A 921 9.42 -6.86 14.29
CA SER A 921 10.42 -5.89 14.75
C SER A 921 10.88 -4.97 13.62
N ILE A 922 11.10 -5.51 12.41
CA ILE A 922 11.51 -4.75 11.23
C ILE A 922 10.40 -3.78 10.84
N LEU A 923 9.15 -4.24 10.76
CA LEU A 923 8.00 -3.39 10.44
C LEU A 923 7.81 -2.26 11.46
N SER A 924 8.03 -2.54 12.74
CA SER A 924 7.99 -1.51 13.80
C SER A 924 9.11 -0.47 13.65
N HIS A 925 10.26 -0.85 13.09
CA HIS A 925 11.39 0.06 12.86
C HIS A 925 11.19 0.90 11.59
N VAL A 926 10.75 0.28 10.50
CA VAL A 926 10.47 0.94 9.22
C VAL A 926 9.30 1.92 9.36
N ALA A 927 8.28 1.57 10.16
CA ALA A 927 7.11 2.39 10.47
C ALA A 927 6.46 3.02 9.21
N PRO A 928 6.02 2.19 8.24
CA PRO A 928 5.42 2.69 6.99
C PRO A 928 4.13 3.47 7.26
N LEU A 929 3.79 4.41 6.37
CA LEU A 929 2.52 5.15 6.47
C LEU A 929 1.32 4.24 6.18
N LYS A 930 1.46 3.42 5.13
CA LYS A 930 0.51 2.39 4.72
C LYS A 930 1.22 1.07 4.50
N LEU A 931 0.61 -0.02 4.94
CA LEU A 931 1.15 -1.36 4.81
C LEU A 931 0.17 -2.22 4.01
N VAL A 932 0.65 -2.89 2.97
CA VAL A 932 -0.10 -3.90 2.22
C VAL A 932 0.54 -5.25 2.50
N LEU A 933 -0.24 -6.16 3.07
CA LEU A 933 0.16 -7.54 3.33
C LEU A 933 -0.27 -8.41 2.16
N VAL A 934 0.70 -9.05 1.53
CA VAL A 934 0.53 -10.06 0.48
C VAL A 934 1.13 -11.38 0.95
N HIS A 935 1.06 -12.44 0.14
CA HIS A 935 1.71 -13.74 0.32
C HIS A 935 1.69 -14.37 1.73
N GLY A 936 1.03 -15.52 1.85
CA GLY A 936 0.97 -16.29 3.10
C GLY A 936 -0.42 -16.82 3.39
N SER A 937 -0.50 -17.76 4.33
CA SER A 937 -1.78 -18.35 4.71
C SER A 937 -2.75 -17.29 5.27
N ALA A 938 -4.05 -17.56 5.17
CA ALA A 938 -5.06 -16.67 5.72
C ALA A 938 -4.88 -16.40 7.23
N GLU A 939 -4.48 -17.43 7.98
CA GLU A 939 -4.20 -17.32 9.41
C GLU A 939 -2.99 -16.44 9.70
N ALA A 940 -1.91 -16.59 8.92
CA ALA A 940 -0.68 -15.83 9.12
C ALA A 940 -0.86 -14.34 8.75
N THR A 941 -1.57 -14.09 7.65
CA THR A 941 -1.89 -12.74 7.16
C THR A 941 -2.73 -11.96 8.16
N GLU A 942 -3.81 -12.55 8.67
CA GLU A 942 -4.68 -11.90 9.64
C GLU A 942 -3.97 -11.65 10.98
N HIS A 943 -3.15 -12.60 11.43
CA HIS A 943 -2.35 -12.42 12.66
C HIS A 943 -1.35 -11.27 12.55
N LEU A 944 -0.65 -11.15 11.40
CA LEU A 944 0.27 -10.05 11.16
C LEU A 944 -0.48 -8.71 11.04
N LYS A 945 -1.62 -8.70 10.34
CA LYS A 945 -2.48 -7.52 10.19
C LYS A 945 -2.92 -6.96 11.54
N GLN A 946 -3.43 -7.80 12.45
CA GLN A 946 -3.86 -7.40 13.78
C GLN A 946 -2.69 -6.83 14.61
N HIS A 947 -1.50 -7.42 14.50
CA HIS A 947 -0.31 -6.91 15.16
C HIS A 947 0.07 -5.52 14.63
N CYS A 948 0.11 -5.35 13.31
CA CYS A 948 0.50 -4.10 12.65
C CYS A 948 -0.49 -2.97 12.90
N LEU A 949 -1.81 -3.23 12.90
CA LEU A 949 -2.85 -2.25 13.24
C LEU A 949 -2.71 -1.73 14.67
N LYS A 950 -2.23 -2.57 15.59
CA LYS A 950 -2.08 -2.22 17.00
C LYS A 950 -0.75 -1.51 17.31
N HIS A 951 0.32 -1.85 16.62
CA HIS A 951 1.69 -1.48 17.02
C HIS A 951 2.52 -0.74 15.96
N VAL A 952 2.16 -0.81 14.67
CA VAL A 952 3.01 -0.32 13.57
C VAL A 952 2.39 0.90 12.88
N CYS A 953 1.23 0.74 12.24
CA CYS A 953 0.60 1.81 11.47
C CYS A 953 -0.94 1.68 11.46
N PRO A 954 -1.68 2.80 11.32
CA PRO A 954 -3.14 2.79 11.39
C PRO A 954 -3.80 2.22 10.11
N GLN A 955 -3.09 2.21 8.98
CA GLN A 955 -3.63 1.75 7.69
C GLN A 955 -2.88 0.50 7.23
N VAL A 956 -3.47 -0.67 7.51
CA VAL A 956 -2.97 -1.97 7.06
C VAL A 956 -4.02 -2.65 6.20
N TYR A 957 -3.65 -2.99 4.97
CA TYR A 957 -4.50 -3.64 3.98
C TYR A 957 -4.06 -5.09 3.76
N ALA A 958 -5.02 -5.97 3.51
CA ALA A 958 -4.80 -7.37 3.15
C ALA A 958 -5.82 -7.74 2.06
N PRO A 959 -5.55 -7.39 0.79
CA PRO A 959 -6.50 -7.54 -0.33
C PRO A 959 -6.81 -9.00 -0.66
N HIS A 960 -7.98 -9.24 -1.24
CA HIS A 960 -8.27 -10.50 -1.94
C HIS A 960 -7.79 -10.47 -3.40
N ILE A 961 -7.78 -11.64 -4.05
CA ILE A 961 -7.41 -11.77 -5.47
C ILE A 961 -8.33 -10.87 -6.33
N GLU A 962 -7.72 -10.12 -7.25
CA GLU A 962 -8.38 -9.12 -8.12
C GLU A 962 -9.01 -7.92 -7.36
N GLU A 963 -8.78 -7.76 -6.05
CA GLU A 963 -9.23 -6.59 -5.28
C GLU A 963 -8.23 -5.44 -5.41
N THR A 964 -8.61 -4.39 -6.13
CA THR A 964 -7.80 -3.17 -6.24
C THR A 964 -7.95 -2.31 -4.98
N ILE A 965 -6.83 -2.03 -4.32
CA ILE A 965 -6.77 -1.11 -3.18
C ILE A 965 -6.16 0.22 -3.62
N ASP A 966 -6.86 1.30 -3.33
CA ASP A 966 -6.31 2.65 -3.41
C ASP A 966 -5.44 2.94 -2.18
N VAL A 967 -4.13 3.02 -2.40
CA VAL A 967 -3.13 3.36 -1.38
C VAL A 967 -2.55 4.76 -1.58
N THR A 968 -3.20 5.63 -2.36
CA THR A 968 -2.81 7.03 -2.62
C THR A 968 -2.55 7.83 -1.35
N SER A 969 -1.33 8.33 -1.17
CA SER A 969 -0.99 9.18 -0.03
C SER A 969 -1.78 10.50 -0.07
N ASP A 970 -2.46 10.87 1.02
CA ASP A 970 -3.11 12.19 1.18
C ASP A 970 -2.09 13.35 1.33
N LEU A 971 -0.79 13.05 1.21
CA LEU A 971 0.29 14.01 1.40
C LEU A 971 0.55 14.75 0.09
N CYS A 972 0.12 15.99 0.02
CA CYS A 972 0.57 16.90 -1.04
C CYS A 972 2.05 17.23 -0.79
N ALA A 973 2.95 16.50 -1.44
CA ALA A 973 4.38 16.81 -1.45
C ALA A 973 4.66 17.90 -2.49
N TYR A 974 5.30 18.98 -2.07
CA TYR A 974 5.78 20.03 -2.97
C TYR A 974 7.30 20.08 -2.92
N LYS A 975 7.95 19.96 -4.07
CA LYS A 975 9.39 20.18 -4.18
C LYS A 975 9.65 21.68 -4.13
N VAL A 976 10.29 22.14 -3.05
CA VAL A 976 10.67 23.55 -2.87
C VAL A 976 12.18 23.66 -2.78
N GLN A 977 12.77 24.53 -3.60
CA GLN A 977 14.21 24.79 -3.59
C GLN A 977 14.55 25.86 -2.54
N LEU A 978 15.59 25.65 -1.74
CA LEU A 978 16.12 26.70 -0.87
C LEU A 978 16.93 27.69 -1.71
N SER A 979 16.64 28.99 -1.63
CA SER A 979 17.46 30.01 -2.31
C SER A 979 18.86 30.09 -1.69
N GLU A 980 19.88 30.36 -2.52
CA GLU A 980 21.26 30.55 -2.04
C GLU A 980 21.37 31.66 -1.00
N LYS A 981 20.56 32.72 -1.15
CA LYS A 981 20.48 33.86 -0.21
C LYS A 981 19.95 33.45 1.17
N LEU A 982 19.05 32.46 1.22
CA LEU A 982 18.56 31.92 2.48
C LEU A 982 19.64 31.07 3.13
N MET A 983 20.26 30.16 2.37
CA MET A 983 21.33 29.27 2.86
C MET A 983 22.53 30.03 3.45
N SER A 984 22.92 31.16 2.87
CA SER A 984 23.99 32.01 3.43
C SER A 984 23.65 32.65 4.78
N ASN A 985 22.36 32.79 5.09
CA ASN A 985 21.86 33.42 6.32
C ASN A 985 21.50 32.41 7.42
N VAL A 986 21.57 31.10 7.13
CA VAL A 986 21.23 30.06 8.09
C VAL A 986 22.32 29.95 9.16
N LEU A 987 21.94 30.16 10.42
CA LEU A 987 22.82 30.02 11.58
C LEU A 987 22.76 28.59 12.13
N PHE A 988 23.76 27.78 11.79
CA PHE A 988 23.89 26.42 12.33
C PHE A 988 24.42 26.44 13.77
N LYS A 989 23.78 25.65 14.65
CA LYS A 989 24.24 25.36 16.00
C LYS A 989 24.54 23.88 16.14
N LYS A 990 25.74 23.56 16.63
CA LYS A 990 26.17 22.19 16.86
C LYS A 990 25.57 21.64 18.15
N LEU A 991 24.86 20.51 18.07
CA LEU A 991 24.30 19.78 19.20
C LEU A 991 24.73 18.30 19.10
N GLY A 992 25.79 17.93 19.82
CA GLY A 992 26.41 16.60 19.70
C GLY A 992 27.06 16.42 18.33
N ASP A 993 26.65 15.36 17.62
CA ASP A 993 27.12 15.04 16.25
C ASP A 993 26.28 15.73 15.16
N TYR A 994 25.18 16.40 15.52
CA TYR A 994 24.27 17.05 14.58
C TYR A 994 24.47 18.57 14.53
N GLU A 995 24.25 19.15 13.36
CA GLU A 995 24.14 20.60 13.17
C GLU A 995 22.67 20.96 12.94
N ILE A 996 22.14 21.82 13.80
CA ILE A 996 20.73 22.18 13.80
C ILE A 996 20.60 23.65 13.42
N ALA A 997 19.68 23.96 12.52
CA ALA A 997 19.32 25.33 12.20
C ALA A 997 17.80 25.49 12.11
N TRP A 998 17.32 26.65 12.52
CA TRP A 998 15.92 27.07 12.34
C TRP A 998 15.86 28.01 11.15
N VAL A 999 14.93 27.75 10.23
CA VAL A 999 14.80 28.51 8.97
C VAL A 999 13.37 29.01 8.83
N ASP A 1000 13.20 30.34 8.79
CA ASP A 1000 11.96 31.01 8.41
C ASP A 1000 12.16 31.64 7.03
N ALA A 1001 11.23 31.38 6.10
CA ALA A 1001 11.36 31.82 4.70
C ALA A 1001 10.01 32.15 4.05
N GLU A 1002 10.03 33.07 3.09
CA GLU A 1002 8.91 33.40 2.21
C GLU A 1002 8.95 32.53 0.96
N VAL A 1003 7.81 31.95 0.58
CA VAL A 1003 7.69 31.13 -0.64
C VAL A 1003 7.54 32.05 -1.85
N GLY A 1004 8.50 32.01 -2.76
CA GLY A 1004 8.48 32.65 -4.08
C GLY A 1004 8.52 31.63 -5.22
N LYS A 1005 8.51 32.11 -6.47
CA LYS A 1005 8.74 31.28 -7.68
C LYS A 1005 10.04 31.71 -8.34
N THR A 1006 10.80 30.76 -8.87
CA THR A 1006 11.95 31.02 -9.75
C THR A 1006 11.48 31.35 -11.16
N ASP A 1007 12.39 31.85 -12.01
CA ASP A 1007 12.11 32.18 -13.42
C ASP A 1007 11.66 30.93 -14.22
N ASP A 1008 12.02 29.73 -13.78
CA ASP A 1008 11.60 28.43 -14.33
C ASP A 1008 10.25 27.93 -13.78
N GLY A 1009 9.59 28.71 -12.91
CA GLY A 1009 8.28 28.37 -12.34
C GLY A 1009 8.30 27.45 -11.11
N MET A 1010 9.47 27.00 -10.64
CA MET A 1010 9.62 26.16 -9.44
C MET A 1010 9.49 26.99 -8.15
N LEU A 1011 8.92 26.40 -7.10
CA LEU A 1011 8.78 27.06 -5.79
C LEU A 1011 10.16 27.20 -5.12
N SER A 1012 10.47 28.39 -4.62
CA SER A 1012 11.73 28.70 -3.94
C SER A 1012 11.51 29.41 -2.60
N LEU A 1013 12.32 29.07 -1.59
CA LEU A 1013 12.31 29.72 -0.27
C LEU A 1013 13.29 30.88 -0.23
N ASN A 1014 12.75 32.09 -0.14
CA ASN A 1014 13.49 33.34 0.00
C ASN A 1014 13.57 33.77 1.47
N PRO A 1015 14.63 34.48 1.90
CA PRO A 1015 14.72 35.00 3.27
C PRO A 1015 13.57 35.95 3.59
N CYS A 1016 12.97 35.77 4.78
CA CYS A 1016 11.91 36.64 5.28
C CYS A 1016 12.39 38.10 5.34
N SER A 1017 11.55 39.00 4.86
CA SER A 1017 11.83 40.45 4.85
C SER A 1017 11.63 41.11 6.23
N THR A 1018 11.02 40.42 7.19
CA THR A 1018 10.78 40.87 8.57
C THR A 1018 11.51 40.02 9.62
N ALA A 1019 11.87 40.62 10.76
CA ALA A 1019 12.52 39.91 11.87
C ALA A 1019 11.68 38.73 12.38
N ALA A 1020 12.32 37.58 12.56
CA ALA A 1020 11.66 36.33 12.95
C ALA A 1020 10.98 36.43 14.33
N PRO A 1021 9.74 35.91 14.49
CA PRO A 1021 9.08 35.84 15.78
C PRO A 1021 9.80 34.87 16.74
N PRO A 1022 9.72 35.06 18.06
CA PRO A 1022 10.34 34.16 19.02
C PRO A 1022 9.72 32.76 18.96
N HIS A 1023 10.55 31.76 18.67
CA HIS A 1023 10.15 30.35 18.61
C HIS A 1023 10.13 29.69 20.01
N LYS A 1024 9.26 28.69 20.22
CA LYS A 1024 9.32 27.84 21.43
C LYS A 1024 10.57 26.97 21.39
N SER A 1025 11.25 26.80 22.52
CA SER A 1025 12.35 25.84 22.63
C SER A 1025 11.83 24.41 22.41
N VAL A 1026 12.43 23.70 21.46
CA VAL A 1026 12.18 22.28 21.20
C VAL A 1026 13.36 21.49 21.76
N LEU A 1027 13.07 20.47 22.58
CA LEU A 1027 14.07 19.57 23.14
C LEU A 1027 14.45 18.54 22.07
N VAL A 1028 15.74 18.47 21.72
CA VAL A 1028 16.27 17.56 20.69
C VAL A 1028 17.30 16.64 21.34
N GLY A 1029 17.10 15.32 21.19
CA GLY A 1029 18.03 14.28 21.65
C GLY A 1029 17.59 13.52 22.92
N ASP A 1030 18.18 12.33 23.10
CA ASP A 1030 17.98 11.49 24.28
C ASP A 1030 18.83 12.01 25.46
N LEU A 1031 18.20 12.46 26.55
CA LEU A 1031 18.94 12.78 27.76
C LEU A 1031 19.45 11.48 28.42
N LYS A 1032 20.78 11.27 28.39
CA LYS A 1032 21.43 10.18 29.12
C LYS A 1032 21.52 10.55 30.60
N MET A 1033 20.93 9.72 31.46
CA MET A 1033 20.93 9.94 32.91
C MET A 1033 22.36 9.93 33.50
N ALA A 1034 23.30 9.23 32.87
CA ALA A 1034 24.71 9.24 33.30
C ALA A 1034 25.38 10.60 33.10
N ASP A 1035 25.17 11.24 31.95
CA ASP A 1035 25.71 12.56 31.63
C ASP A 1035 25.06 13.62 32.53
N PHE A 1036 23.75 13.48 32.79
CA PHE A 1036 23.03 14.37 33.70
C PHE A 1036 23.52 14.24 35.14
N LYS A 1037 23.86 13.02 35.61
CA LYS A 1037 24.51 12.81 36.91
C LYS A 1037 25.85 13.52 37.00
N GLN A 1038 26.71 13.40 35.98
CA GLN A 1038 28.00 14.08 35.95
C GLN A 1038 27.85 15.61 35.95
N PHE A 1039 26.89 16.13 35.18
CA PHE A 1039 26.56 17.55 35.19
C PHE A 1039 26.14 18.05 36.58
N LEU A 1040 25.23 17.35 37.25
CA LEU A 1040 24.77 17.72 38.60
C LEU A 1040 25.90 17.62 39.64
N ALA A 1041 26.73 16.58 39.55
CA ALA A 1041 27.92 16.44 40.39
C ALA A 1041 28.92 17.59 40.16
N SER A 1042 29.10 18.03 38.91
CA SER A 1042 29.96 19.18 38.55
C SER A 1042 29.44 20.51 39.12
N LYS A 1043 28.13 20.59 39.39
CA LYS A 1043 27.46 21.73 40.03
C LYS A 1043 27.39 21.60 41.56
N GLY A 1044 28.05 20.59 42.14
CA GLY A 1044 28.16 20.42 43.59
C GLY A 1044 26.97 19.71 44.25
N ILE A 1045 26.06 19.14 43.47
CA ILE A 1045 24.92 18.38 43.99
C ILE A 1045 25.35 16.92 44.19
N GLN A 1046 25.14 16.36 45.39
CA GLN A 1046 25.39 14.94 45.62
C GLN A 1046 24.33 14.11 44.87
N VAL A 1047 24.76 13.28 43.92
CA VAL A 1047 23.84 12.47 43.10
C VAL A 1047 24.24 10.99 43.11
N GLU A 1048 23.28 10.11 43.41
CA GLU A 1048 23.46 8.66 43.43
C GLU A 1048 22.42 7.96 42.56
N PHE A 1049 22.79 6.84 41.93
CA PHE A 1049 21.85 6.03 41.15
C PHE A 1049 21.21 4.98 42.06
N ALA A 1050 19.88 4.99 42.15
CA ALA A 1050 19.13 4.01 42.92
C ALA A 1050 17.81 3.64 42.22
N GLY A 1051 17.62 2.35 41.91
CA GLY A 1051 16.35 1.83 41.39
C GLY A 1051 15.88 2.42 40.05
N GLY A 1052 16.82 2.73 39.13
CA GLY A 1052 16.49 3.34 37.83
C GLY A 1052 16.16 4.83 37.86
N ALA A 1053 16.40 5.50 38.99
CA ALA A 1053 16.29 6.95 39.17
C ALA A 1053 17.58 7.54 39.74
N LEU A 1054 17.77 8.85 39.55
CA LEU A 1054 18.85 9.64 40.14
C LEU A 1054 18.34 10.27 41.43
N ARG A 1055 18.91 9.92 42.58
CA ARG A 1055 18.68 10.63 43.83
C ARG A 1055 19.65 11.81 43.92
N CYS A 1056 19.12 13.01 44.05
CA CYS A 1056 19.87 14.25 44.20
C CYS A 1056 19.68 14.76 45.63
N GLY A 1057 20.68 14.57 46.48
CA GLY A 1057 20.60 14.83 47.92
C GLY A 1057 19.63 13.87 48.65
N GLU A 1058 19.14 14.28 49.82
CA GLU A 1058 18.29 13.44 50.68
C GLU A 1058 16.81 13.36 50.24
N TYR A 1059 16.31 14.37 49.50
CA TYR A 1059 14.85 14.55 49.32
C TYR A 1059 14.37 14.68 47.87
N VAL A 1060 15.27 14.72 46.88
CA VAL A 1060 14.89 14.91 45.47
C VAL A 1060 15.27 13.67 44.66
N THR A 1061 14.31 13.13 43.92
CA THR A 1061 14.51 11.97 43.04
C THR A 1061 14.11 12.34 41.61
N ILE A 1062 14.99 12.10 40.65
CA ILE A 1062 14.80 12.41 39.24
C ILE A 1062 14.67 11.08 38.48
N ARG A 1063 13.55 10.88 37.79
CA ARG A 1063 13.26 9.68 36.99
C ARG A 1063 12.91 10.07 35.56
N LYS A 1064 13.46 9.33 34.59
CA LYS A 1064 13.03 9.42 33.19
C LYS A 1064 11.69 8.69 33.03
N VAL A 1065 10.64 9.39 32.59
CA VAL A 1065 9.34 8.81 32.28
C VAL A 1065 9.17 8.80 30.76
N GLY A 1066 9.42 7.64 30.17
CA GLY A 1066 9.05 7.28 28.81
C GLY A 1066 8.52 5.85 28.83
N ASP A 1067 7.64 5.50 27.88
CA ASP A 1067 7.11 4.13 27.79
C ASP A 1067 8.27 3.13 27.74
N ALA A 1068 8.44 2.38 28.82
CA ALA A 1068 9.63 1.58 29.10
C ALA A 1068 9.80 0.35 28.18
N SER A 1069 9.06 0.28 27.07
CA SER A 1069 9.10 -0.80 26.08
C SER A 1069 9.80 -0.44 24.77
N GLN A 1070 10.12 0.83 24.50
CA GLN A 1070 10.83 1.22 23.27
C GLN A 1070 12.32 1.51 23.54
N LYS A 1071 13.17 0.48 23.35
CA LYS A 1071 14.59 0.68 23.07
C LYS A 1071 14.74 1.00 21.59
N GLY A 1072 14.58 2.26 21.21
CA GLY A 1072 14.88 2.71 19.85
C GLY A 1072 14.31 4.09 19.53
N GLY A 1073 15.14 5.12 19.62
CA GLY A 1073 15.22 6.29 18.74
C GLY A 1073 14.00 7.13 18.35
N ALA A 1074 12.79 6.90 18.87
CA ALA A 1074 11.63 7.73 18.54
C ALA A 1074 11.59 8.99 19.41
N SER A 1075 11.66 10.17 18.80
CA SER A 1075 11.58 11.49 19.43
C SER A 1075 10.14 11.83 19.87
N GLY A 1076 9.58 11.05 20.79
CA GLY A 1076 8.48 11.54 21.64
C GLY A 1076 8.99 12.59 22.63
N PRO A 1077 8.16 13.54 23.11
CA PRO A 1077 8.57 14.47 24.16
C PRO A 1077 8.83 13.68 25.47
N GLN A 1078 10.10 13.40 25.76
CA GLN A 1078 10.51 12.69 26.97
C GLN A 1078 10.22 13.56 28.20
N GLN A 1079 9.46 13.04 29.16
CA GLN A 1079 9.16 13.74 30.41
C GLN A 1079 10.14 13.28 31.50
N ILE A 1080 10.82 14.24 32.14
CA ILE A 1080 11.63 13.99 33.34
C ILE A 1080 10.74 14.31 34.54
N LEU A 1081 10.52 13.30 35.38
CA LEU A 1081 9.75 13.45 36.62
C LEU A 1081 10.73 13.75 37.75
N ILE A 1082 10.55 14.89 38.41
CA ILE A 1082 11.29 15.29 39.60
C ILE A 1082 10.34 15.19 40.79
N GLU A 1083 10.64 14.31 41.74
CA GLU A 1083 9.84 14.07 42.95
C GLU A 1083 10.60 14.60 44.17
N GLY A 1084 10.01 15.54 44.91
CA GLY A 1084 10.57 16.10 46.14
C GLY A 1084 9.69 17.21 46.75
N PRO A 1085 9.93 17.62 48.01
CA PRO A 1085 9.16 18.67 48.68
C PRO A 1085 9.40 20.04 48.03
N LEU A 1086 8.30 20.72 47.66
CA LEU A 1086 8.27 22.00 46.94
C LEU A 1086 9.03 23.15 47.62
N SER A 1087 9.21 23.09 48.94
CA SER A 1087 9.89 24.12 49.74
C SER A 1087 11.40 24.25 49.49
N ILE A 1088 12.03 23.27 48.82
CA ILE A 1088 13.48 23.26 48.55
C ILE A 1088 13.81 23.70 47.11
N LEU A 1089 12.84 23.63 46.18
CA LEU A 1089 13.01 24.00 44.77
C LEU A 1089 13.00 25.52 44.51
N GLU A 1090 12.52 26.33 45.46
CA GLU A 1090 12.48 27.80 45.35
C GLU A 1090 13.70 28.51 45.96
N MET A 1091 14.55 27.82 46.73
CA MET A 1091 15.73 28.43 47.36
C MET A 1091 17.01 28.15 46.57
N GLY A 1092 17.15 28.85 45.45
CA GLY A 1092 18.40 28.93 44.70
C GLY A 1092 18.16 29.62 43.37
N GLY A 1093 18.69 30.83 43.18
CA GLY A 1093 18.48 31.71 42.04
C GLY A 1093 18.99 31.22 40.67
N THR A 1094 18.96 29.92 40.43
CA THR A 1094 19.20 29.30 39.13
C THR A 1094 18.04 28.34 38.86
N SER A 1095 17.12 28.77 38.01
CA SER A 1095 16.03 27.93 37.50
C SER A 1095 16.59 26.69 36.82
N PHE A 1096 16.08 25.51 37.20
CA PHE A 1096 16.28 24.25 36.48
C PHE A 1096 15.64 24.28 35.09
#